data_AF-A0A480I1Y1-F1
#
_entry.id   AF-A0A480I1Y1-F1
#
_cell.length_a   1.000
_cell.length_b   1.000
_cell.length_c   1.000
_cell.angle_alpha   90.00
_cell.angle_beta   90.00
_cell.angle_gamma   90.00
#
_symmetry.space_group_name_H-M   'P 1'
#
loop_
_entity.id
_entity.type
_entity.pdbx_description
1 polymer ?
#
loop_
_entity_poly.entity_id
_entity_poly.type
_entity_poly.pdbx_seq_one_letter_code
_entity_poly.pdbx_strand_id
1 'polypeptide(L)'
;MAAAPAVKHWRTTLERVEKFVSPVYFTDCNLRGRLFGDSCPVAELSSFLTPERLPYQEAVQQDFRPAQVGDSFGPTWWTCWFRVELTIPEAWVGQEVHLRWESDGEGLVWRDGEPVQGLTKEGEKTSYVLTDRLGEEDPRSLTLYVEVACNGLLGAGKGSMIASPDPEKMFRVSRAELAVFHQDVHKLLVDLELLLGIAKGLGEDNQRSFQALYTANQMVNVCDPAQPETFSVAQALASKFFGQRGGESQHTIHAMGHCHIDTAWLWPFKETVRKCARSWVTVIQLMERNPEFIFACSQAQQLQWVKSHYPGLHARLQEFACRGQFVPVGGTWVEMDGNLPSGEAMVRQFLQGQNFFLQEFGKMCSEFWLPDTFGYSAQLPQIMRSCGIRRFLTQKLSWNLVNSFPHHTFFWEGLDGSRVLAHFPPGDSYGMQGSVEEVLKTVTKNRDKGRTNHSAFLFGFGDGGGGPTQTMVDRLKRLRDTDGLPRVQFSSPERLFSALETHSGQLCTWVGELFLELHNGTYTTHAQIKKGNRECERILHDVELLSSLALARSAQFLYPAAQLQDLWRLLLLNQFHDVVTGSCIQLVAEEAMCHYEGEADSISAAGSNTQGRAPSVSPVGHSGVTQAHCPPMTNQSLTRHPVPWQHIAQCRSCSPVCWGARSRGPPHCQHAALEAH
;
A
#
# COMPACT_ATOMS: atom_id res chain seq x y z
N MET A 1 60.94 -3.04 2.15
CA MET A 1 60.37 -1.97 3.00
C MET A 1 58.86 -2.14 2.98
N ALA A 2 58.23 -2.42 4.12
CA ALA A 2 56.77 -2.32 4.21
C ALA A 2 56.40 -0.86 3.91
N ALA A 3 55.50 -0.62 2.96
CA ALA A 3 55.02 0.72 2.67
C ALA A 3 54.47 1.32 3.97
N ALA A 4 54.89 2.55 4.29
CA ALA A 4 54.37 3.25 5.45
C ALA A 4 52.83 3.30 5.36
N PRO A 5 52.09 3.05 6.45
CA PRO A 5 50.64 3.14 6.42
C PRO A 5 50.23 4.58 6.07
N ALA A 6 49.71 4.76 4.86
CA ALA A 6 49.21 6.04 4.39
C ALA A 6 47.71 6.14 4.72
N VAL A 7 47.33 7.19 5.44
CA VAL A 7 45.92 7.51 5.71
C VAL A 7 45.32 8.10 4.44
N LYS A 8 44.34 7.41 3.86
CA LYS A 8 43.56 7.99 2.76
C LYS A 8 42.57 9.01 3.32
N HIS A 9 42.40 10.12 2.61
CA HIS A 9 41.38 11.11 2.93
C HIS A 9 39.98 10.47 2.91
N TRP A 10 39.12 10.84 3.87
CA TRP A 10 37.79 10.25 4.06
C TRP A 10 36.97 10.33 2.76
N ARG A 11 36.79 11.55 2.22
CA ARG A 11 36.01 11.78 0.99
C ARG A 11 36.50 10.97 -0.21
N THR A 12 37.81 10.93 -0.45
CA THR A 12 38.40 10.18 -1.57
C THR A 12 38.14 8.69 -1.44
N THR A 13 38.18 8.16 -0.22
CA THR A 13 37.90 6.76 0.06
C THR A 13 36.41 6.46 -0.14
N LEU A 14 35.54 7.35 0.32
CA LEU A 14 34.09 7.23 0.14
C LEU A 14 33.72 7.19 -1.34
N GLU A 15 34.13 8.20 -2.12
CA GLU A 15 33.83 8.30 -3.54
C GLU A 15 34.37 7.11 -4.35
N ARG A 16 35.53 6.55 -3.94
CA ARG A 16 36.08 5.34 -4.55
C ARG A 16 35.14 4.16 -4.38
N VAL A 17 34.64 3.93 -3.17
CA VAL A 17 33.73 2.81 -2.88
C VAL A 17 32.37 3.05 -3.54
N GLU A 18 31.85 4.28 -3.54
CA GLU A 18 30.60 4.65 -4.23
C GLU A 18 30.67 4.32 -5.73
N LYS A 19 31.77 4.67 -6.40
CA LYS A 19 31.98 4.37 -7.82
C LYS A 19 32.08 2.87 -8.09
N PHE A 20 32.58 2.09 -7.13
CA PHE A 20 32.70 0.64 -7.27
C PHE A 20 31.36 -0.10 -7.25
N VAL A 21 30.34 0.46 -6.59
CA VAL A 21 28.98 -0.11 -6.53
C VAL A 21 27.94 0.69 -7.33
N SER A 22 28.38 1.72 -8.06
CA SER A 22 27.48 2.66 -8.74
C SER A 22 26.68 1.98 -9.85
N PRO A 23 25.37 2.26 -9.97
CA PRO A 23 24.58 1.85 -11.13
C PRO A 23 24.81 2.74 -12.36
N VAL A 24 25.61 3.80 -12.25
CA VAL A 24 25.84 4.80 -13.32
C VAL A 24 27.29 4.82 -13.78
N TYR A 25 28.24 4.79 -12.85
CA TYR A 25 29.66 4.97 -13.17
C TYR A 25 30.39 3.63 -13.30
N PHE A 26 31.21 3.50 -14.34
CA PHE A 26 32.08 2.34 -14.59
C PHE A 26 31.31 1.01 -14.64
N THR A 27 30.05 1.02 -15.10
CA THR A 27 29.20 -0.18 -15.15
C THR A 27 29.73 -1.26 -16.10
N ASP A 28 30.71 -0.94 -16.95
CA ASP A 28 31.45 -1.86 -17.78
C ASP A 28 32.45 -2.74 -16.99
N CYS A 29 32.91 -2.27 -15.83
CA CYS A 29 33.97 -2.93 -15.05
C CYS A 29 33.77 -2.99 -13.52
N ASN A 30 32.81 -2.25 -12.96
CA ASN A 30 32.56 -2.22 -11.53
C ASN A 30 31.76 -3.44 -11.05
N LEU A 31 31.55 -3.55 -9.74
CA LEU A 31 30.86 -4.70 -9.15
C LEU A 31 29.38 -4.76 -9.56
N ARG A 32 28.70 -3.61 -9.63
CA ARG A 32 27.26 -3.54 -9.99
C ARG A 32 27.00 -4.05 -11.41
N GLY A 33 27.90 -3.75 -12.34
CA GLY A 33 27.87 -4.24 -13.72
C GLY A 33 28.06 -5.74 -13.87
N ARG A 34 28.46 -6.45 -12.80
CA ARG A 34 28.62 -7.91 -12.77
C ARG A 34 27.46 -8.64 -12.09
N LEU A 35 26.41 -7.92 -11.68
CA LEU A 35 25.25 -8.54 -11.01
C LEU A 35 24.56 -9.59 -11.89
N PHE A 36 24.48 -9.30 -13.19
CA PHE A 36 24.05 -10.24 -14.22
C PHE A 36 25.25 -10.56 -15.11
N GLY A 37 25.51 -11.84 -15.31
CA GLY A 37 26.57 -12.38 -16.15
C GLY A 37 26.12 -12.51 -17.60
N ASP A 38 26.39 -13.66 -18.19
CA ASP A 38 25.95 -13.99 -19.54
C ASP A 38 24.43 -13.81 -19.68
N SER A 39 24.01 -13.23 -20.81
CA SER A 39 22.61 -13.05 -21.15
C SER A 39 22.32 -13.46 -22.60
N CYS A 40 21.08 -13.83 -22.87
CA CYS A 40 20.58 -14.09 -24.20
C CYS A 40 19.14 -13.59 -24.35
N PRO A 41 18.72 -13.17 -25.56
CA PRO A 41 17.33 -12.77 -25.77
C PRO A 41 16.37 -13.93 -25.52
N VAL A 42 15.10 -13.61 -25.26
CA VAL A 42 14.02 -14.61 -25.26
C VAL A 42 13.91 -15.25 -26.64
N ALA A 43 13.46 -16.51 -26.71
CA ALA A 43 13.41 -17.27 -27.96
C ALA A 43 12.32 -16.73 -28.90
N GLU A 44 11.15 -16.43 -28.35
CA GLU A 44 10.06 -15.76 -29.06
C GLU A 44 9.29 -14.85 -28.10
N LEU A 45 8.87 -13.70 -28.60
CA LEU A 45 7.98 -12.79 -27.89
C LEU A 45 6.77 -12.52 -28.78
N SER A 46 5.58 -12.70 -28.23
CA SER A 46 4.33 -12.34 -28.88
C SER A 46 3.41 -11.64 -27.90
N SER A 47 2.49 -10.82 -28.39
CA SER A 47 1.62 -9.99 -27.57
C SER A 47 0.16 -9.99 -28.03
N PHE A 48 -0.73 -9.80 -27.06
CA PHE A 48 -2.16 -9.60 -27.24
C PHE A 48 -2.59 -8.40 -26.40
N LEU A 49 -3.20 -7.40 -27.05
CA LEU A 49 -3.57 -6.14 -26.44
C LEU A 49 -5.10 -6.03 -26.36
N THR A 50 -5.62 -5.67 -25.19
CA THR A 50 -7.06 -5.55 -24.96
C THR A 50 -7.39 -4.39 -24.01
N PRO A 51 -8.53 -3.69 -24.19
CA PRO A 51 -9.03 -2.74 -23.19
C PRO A 51 -9.61 -3.44 -21.95
N GLU A 52 -9.85 -4.75 -22.03
CA GLU A 52 -10.43 -5.55 -20.94
C GLU A 52 -9.36 -6.10 -19.98
N ARG A 53 -9.79 -6.51 -18.78
CA ARG A 53 -8.93 -7.12 -17.76
C ARG A 53 -9.29 -8.59 -17.66
N LEU A 54 -8.90 -9.34 -18.69
CA LEU A 54 -9.26 -10.74 -18.84
C LEU A 54 -8.59 -11.61 -17.76
N PRO A 55 -9.30 -12.61 -17.20
CA PRO A 55 -8.68 -13.68 -16.43
C PRO A 55 -7.65 -14.44 -17.28
N TYR A 56 -6.65 -15.04 -16.63
CA TYR A 56 -5.58 -15.79 -17.29
C TYR A 56 -6.12 -16.82 -18.31
N GLN A 57 -7.11 -17.62 -17.91
CA GLN A 57 -7.65 -18.71 -18.74
C GLN A 57 -8.25 -18.22 -20.07
N GLU A 58 -8.80 -17.01 -20.09
CA GLU A 58 -9.35 -16.38 -21.29
C GLU A 58 -8.26 -15.69 -22.11
N ALA A 59 -7.31 -15.03 -21.44
CA ALA A 59 -6.23 -14.30 -22.09
C ALA A 59 -5.28 -15.21 -22.88
N VAL A 60 -4.93 -16.39 -22.35
CA VAL A 60 -4.01 -17.32 -23.03
C VAL A 60 -4.60 -18.02 -24.24
N GLN A 61 -5.91 -17.95 -24.44
CA GLN A 61 -6.62 -18.49 -25.60
C GLN A 61 -6.73 -17.50 -26.75
N GLN A 62 -6.32 -16.24 -26.54
CA GLN A 62 -6.40 -15.19 -27.55
C GLN A 62 -5.31 -15.35 -28.62
N ASP A 63 -5.48 -14.64 -29.73
CA ASP A 63 -4.51 -14.63 -30.82
C ASP A 63 -3.33 -13.69 -30.50
N PHE A 64 -2.20 -14.26 -30.09
CA PHE A 64 -0.95 -13.52 -29.88
C PHE A 64 -0.25 -13.24 -31.21
N ARG A 65 0.16 -11.99 -31.41
CA ARG A 65 0.90 -11.55 -32.60
C ARG A 65 2.38 -11.36 -32.28
N PRO A 66 3.31 -11.59 -33.22
CA PRO A 66 4.74 -11.36 -32.99
C PRO A 66 5.01 -9.95 -32.46
N ALA A 67 5.88 -9.85 -31.46
CA ALA A 67 6.27 -8.61 -30.81
C ALA A 67 7.78 -8.55 -30.60
N GLN A 68 8.33 -7.35 -30.50
CA GLN A 68 9.76 -7.13 -30.26
C GLN A 68 9.97 -6.21 -29.06
N VAL A 69 11.10 -6.42 -28.37
CA VAL A 69 11.57 -5.47 -27.36
C VAL A 69 11.81 -4.14 -28.05
N GLY A 70 11.00 -3.15 -27.70
CA GLY A 70 10.99 -1.89 -28.42
C GLY A 70 9.62 -1.40 -28.80
N ASP A 71 8.70 -2.34 -29.00
CA ASP A 71 7.37 -2.05 -29.51
C ASP A 71 6.53 -1.26 -28.52
N SER A 72 5.70 -0.38 -29.07
CA SER A 72 4.77 0.46 -28.35
C SER A 72 3.40 -0.21 -28.27
N PHE A 73 2.76 -0.18 -27.11
CA PHE A 73 1.43 -0.73 -26.84
C PHE A 73 0.65 0.15 -25.86
N GLY A 74 -0.66 -0.05 -25.75
CA GLY A 74 -1.54 0.79 -24.94
C GLY A 74 -2.80 1.20 -25.71
N PRO A 75 -3.52 2.25 -25.29
CA PRO A 75 -3.06 3.30 -24.38
C PRO A 75 -3.31 3.01 -22.88
N THR A 76 -3.28 4.04 -22.04
CA THR A 76 -3.52 3.98 -20.59
C THR A 76 -4.75 3.16 -20.21
N TRP A 77 -4.63 2.36 -19.14
CA TRP A 77 -5.65 1.44 -18.60
C TRP A 77 -5.92 0.17 -19.43
N TRP A 78 -5.33 0.03 -20.62
CA TRP A 78 -5.37 -1.21 -21.37
C TRP A 78 -4.46 -2.27 -20.72
N THR A 79 -4.64 -3.52 -21.13
CA THR A 79 -3.80 -4.64 -20.70
C THR A 79 -3.14 -5.27 -21.92
N CYS A 80 -1.81 -5.40 -21.87
CA CYS A 80 -1.05 -6.13 -22.86
C CYS A 80 -0.53 -7.43 -22.25
N TRP A 81 -0.98 -8.56 -22.77
CA TRP A 81 -0.46 -9.87 -22.44
C TRP A 81 0.70 -10.20 -23.35
N PHE A 82 1.83 -10.61 -22.79
CA PHE A 82 2.96 -11.13 -23.53
C PHE A 82 3.09 -12.61 -23.29
N ARG A 83 3.18 -13.40 -24.37
CA ARG A 83 3.63 -14.79 -24.32
C ARG A 83 5.13 -14.80 -24.59
N VAL A 84 5.88 -15.32 -23.63
CA VAL A 84 7.33 -15.29 -23.59
C VAL A 84 7.85 -16.72 -23.67
N GLU A 85 8.40 -17.09 -24.81
CA GLU A 85 9.04 -18.39 -25.02
C GLU A 85 10.53 -18.26 -24.67
N LEU A 86 10.99 -19.14 -23.79
CA LEU A 86 12.34 -19.11 -23.22
C LEU A 86 13.07 -20.38 -23.61
N THR A 87 14.35 -20.24 -23.97
CA THR A 87 15.28 -21.37 -24.14
C THR A 87 16.53 -21.09 -23.34
N ILE A 88 16.71 -21.81 -22.23
CA ILE A 88 17.85 -21.64 -21.33
C ILE A 88 19.07 -22.38 -21.93
N PRO A 89 20.21 -21.70 -22.17
CA PRO A 89 21.43 -22.32 -22.68
C PRO A 89 21.97 -23.44 -21.78
N GLU A 90 22.44 -24.53 -22.38
CA GLU A 90 23.05 -25.66 -21.66
C GLU A 90 24.34 -25.25 -20.91
N ALA A 91 25.06 -24.25 -21.41
CA ALA A 91 26.25 -23.70 -20.76
C ALA A 91 25.97 -23.11 -19.36
N TRP A 92 24.70 -22.86 -19.01
CA TRP A 92 24.30 -22.28 -17.72
C TRP A 92 23.90 -23.34 -16.68
N VAL A 93 24.11 -24.63 -16.95
CA VAL A 93 23.90 -25.68 -15.94
C VAL A 93 24.73 -25.37 -14.68
N GLY A 94 24.07 -25.49 -13.53
CA GLY A 94 24.63 -25.16 -12.22
C GLY A 94 24.52 -23.70 -11.81
N GLN A 95 23.98 -22.81 -12.67
CA GLN A 95 23.83 -21.38 -12.40
C GLN A 95 22.40 -21.00 -12.00
N GLU A 96 22.26 -19.87 -11.29
CA GLU A 96 20.97 -19.22 -11.03
C GLU A 96 20.55 -18.41 -12.28
N VAL A 97 19.34 -18.63 -12.80
CA VAL A 97 18.88 -18.04 -14.07
C VAL A 97 17.63 -17.21 -13.84
N HIS A 98 17.64 -15.97 -14.35
CA HIS A 98 16.55 -15.02 -14.22
C HIS A 98 15.98 -14.63 -15.59
N LEU A 99 14.67 -14.40 -15.64
CA LEU A 99 14.05 -13.57 -16.68
C LEU A 99 14.19 -12.11 -16.26
N ARG A 100 14.91 -11.31 -17.04
CA ARG A 100 14.98 -9.84 -16.89
C ARG A 100 13.90 -9.21 -17.73
N TRP A 101 13.05 -8.40 -17.09
CA TRP A 101 11.92 -7.76 -17.73
C TRP A 101 11.78 -6.31 -17.26
N GLU A 102 11.75 -5.39 -18.22
CA GLU A 102 11.51 -3.97 -17.96
C GLU A 102 10.45 -3.43 -18.92
N SER A 103 9.37 -2.89 -18.37
CA SER A 103 8.28 -2.25 -19.11
C SER A 103 7.83 -0.96 -18.42
N ASP A 104 7.28 0.00 -19.16
CA ASP A 104 6.71 1.25 -18.61
C ASP A 104 5.42 1.06 -17.79
N GLY A 105 4.91 -0.19 -17.75
CA GLY A 105 3.72 -0.59 -17.01
C GLY A 105 4.01 -1.65 -15.95
N GLU A 106 2.98 -1.96 -15.18
CA GLU A 106 2.99 -2.94 -14.10
C GLU A 106 2.75 -4.37 -14.64
N GLY A 107 3.76 -5.25 -14.52
CA GLY A 107 3.71 -6.64 -15.01
C GLY A 107 3.34 -7.69 -13.94
N LEU A 108 2.52 -8.68 -14.27
CA LEU A 108 2.32 -9.89 -13.47
C LEU A 108 2.80 -11.09 -14.27
N VAL A 109 3.80 -11.81 -13.75
CA VAL A 109 4.26 -13.06 -14.34
C VAL A 109 3.30 -14.18 -13.94
N TRP A 110 2.90 -14.96 -14.93
CA TRP A 110 2.09 -16.16 -14.81
C TRP A 110 2.89 -17.36 -15.29
N ARG A 111 2.86 -18.43 -14.49
CA ARG A 111 3.50 -19.71 -14.78
C ARG A 111 2.52 -20.83 -14.45
N ASP A 112 2.30 -21.72 -15.40
CA ASP A 112 1.42 -22.89 -15.21
C ASP A 112 0.00 -22.54 -14.72
N GLY A 113 -0.52 -21.38 -15.13
CA GLY A 113 -1.85 -20.90 -14.75
C GLY A 113 -1.94 -20.12 -13.43
N GLU A 114 -0.84 -20.01 -12.69
CA GLU A 114 -0.80 -19.31 -11.42
C GLU A 114 0.03 -18.02 -11.52
N PRO A 115 -0.37 -16.93 -10.83
CA PRO A 115 0.47 -15.77 -10.71
C PRO A 115 1.70 -16.14 -9.85
N VAL A 116 2.88 -15.66 -10.24
CA VAL A 116 4.14 -15.97 -9.52
C VAL A 116 4.92 -14.74 -9.07
N GLN A 117 4.97 -13.64 -9.83
CA GLN A 117 5.70 -12.45 -9.38
C GLN A 117 5.18 -11.17 -10.02
N GLY A 118 5.12 -10.09 -9.24
CA GLY A 118 4.96 -8.73 -9.77
C GLY A 118 6.29 -8.18 -10.30
N LEU A 119 6.24 -7.48 -11.44
CA LEU A 119 7.37 -6.81 -12.08
C LEU A 119 7.04 -5.33 -12.30
N THR A 120 7.91 -4.44 -11.86
CA THR A 120 7.74 -2.97 -11.96
C THR A 120 9.08 -2.28 -11.78
N LYS A 121 9.39 -1.30 -12.64
CA LYS A 121 10.64 -0.54 -12.56
C LYS A 121 10.71 0.31 -11.30
N GLU A 122 9.64 1.03 -11.01
CA GLU A 122 9.51 1.93 -9.84
C GLU A 122 9.59 1.16 -8.52
N GLY A 123 9.13 -0.10 -8.49
CA GLY A 123 9.20 -0.99 -7.33
C GLY A 123 10.47 -1.84 -7.27
N GLU A 124 11.46 -1.54 -8.11
CA GLU A 124 12.76 -2.24 -8.24
C GLU A 124 12.65 -3.76 -8.44
N LYS A 125 11.60 -4.21 -9.13
CA LYS A 125 11.34 -5.63 -9.44
C LYS A 125 11.43 -5.84 -10.95
N THR A 126 12.65 -5.91 -11.46
CA THR A 126 12.96 -6.01 -12.89
C THR A 126 13.51 -7.37 -13.32
N SER A 127 13.51 -8.36 -12.41
CA SER A 127 13.82 -9.75 -12.74
C SER A 127 12.94 -10.72 -11.97
N TYR A 128 12.72 -11.90 -12.56
CA TYR A 128 12.03 -13.04 -11.97
C TYR A 128 12.96 -14.26 -12.00
N VAL A 129 13.07 -14.96 -10.86
CA VAL A 129 13.93 -16.14 -10.77
C VAL A 129 13.25 -17.34 -11.44
N LEU A 130 13.86 -17.87 -12.50
CA LEU A 130 13.34 -19.06 -13.19
C LEU A 130 13.74 -20.34 -12.47
N THR A 131 14.99 -20.38 -12.02
CA THR A 131 15.57 -21.43 -11.19
C THR A 131 16.70 -20.86 -10.33
N ASP A 132 16.75 -21.25 -9.06
CA ASP A 132 17.84 -20.88 -8.15
C ASP A 132 19.14 -21.62 -8.53
N ARG A 133 19.03 -22.77 -9.20
CA ARG A 133 20.17 -23.53 -9.71
C ARG A 133 19.71 -24.50 -10.80
N LEU A 134 20.11 -24.23 -12.04
CA LEU A 134 19.72 -25.03 -13.19
C LEU A 134 20.33 -26.45 -13.15
N GLY A 135 19.50 -27.48 -13.07
CA GLY A 135 19.90 -28.89 -13.12
C GLY A 135 20.15 -29.40 -14.55
N GLU A 136 20.76 -30.58 -14.68
CA GLU A 136 20.95 -31.26 -15.99
C GLU A 136 19.63 -31.73 -16.60
N GLU A 137 18.69 -32.18 -15.77
CA GLU A 137 17.37 -32.69 -16.18
C GLU A 137 16.28 -31.60 -16.24
N ASP A 138 16.60 -30.37 -15.82
CA ASP A 138 15.64 -29.27 -15.83
C ASP A 138 15.20 -28.91 -17.26
N PRO A 139 13.90 -28.60 -17.47
CA PRO A 139 13.39 -28.22 -18.78
C PRO A 139 14.12 -26.96 -19.29
N ARG A 140 14.65 -27.07 -20.51
CA ARG A 140 15.34 -25.95 -21.18
C ARG A 140 14.38 -24.97 -21.83
N SER A 141 13.23 -25.47 -22.29
CA SER A 141 12.19 -24.67 -22.91
C SER A 141 11.07 -24.41 -21.91
N LEU A 142 10.73 -23.15 -21.72
CA LEU A 142 9.68 -22.70 -20.81
C LEU A 142 8.82 -21.66 -21.51
N THR A 143 7.51 -21.73 -21.31
CA THR A 143 6.57 -20.69 -21.73
C THR A 143 6.06 -19.97 -20.50
N LEU A 144 6.22 -18.65 -20.47
CA LEU A 144 5.64 -17.79 -19.44
C LEU A 144 4.69 -16.78 -20.08
N TYR A 145 3.76 -16.26 -19.28
CA TYR A 145 2.94 -15.12 -19.67
C TYR A 145 3.22 -13.94 -18.76
N VAL A 146 3.31 -12.74 -19.32
CA VAL A 146 3.44 -11.49 -18.57
C VAL A 146 2.25 -10.60 -18.89
N GLU A 147 1.37 -10.41 -17.92
CA GLU A 147 0.25 -9.47 -18.00
C GLU A 147 0.77 -8.07 -17.63
N VAL A 148 0.85 -7.16 -18.59
CA VAL A 148 1.30 -5.78 -18.35
C VAL A 148 0.10 -4.83 -18.37
N ALA A 149 -0.19 -4.21 -17.23
CA ALA A 149 -1.16 -3.13 -17.12
C ALA A 149 -0.53 -1.81 -17.62
N CYS A 150 -1.23 -1.12 -18.51
CA CYS A 150 -0.80 0.17 -19.08
C CYS A 150 -1.01 1.33 -18.09
N ASN A 151 -0.29 1.27 -16.98
CA ASN A 151 -0.15 2.32 -15.96
C ASN A 151 1.13 2.06 -15.16
N GLY A 152 1.73 3.12 -14.62
CA GLY A 152 2.84 2.99 -13.67
C GLY A 152 2.33 2.63 -12.28
N LEU A 153 3.27 2.42 -11.35
CA LEU A 153 2.96 2.10 -9.95
C LEU A 153 1.97 3.10 -9.33
N LEU A 154 2.15 4.38 -9.62
CA LEU A 154 1.32 5.50 -9.12
C LEU A 154 0.35 6.04 -10.18
N GLY A 155 -0.14 5.18 -11.08
CA GLY A 155 -1.08 5.55 -12.13
C GLY A 155 -0.41 6.10 -13.39
N ALA A 156 -1.09 7.03 -14.07
CA ALA A 156 -0.71 7.50 -15.41
C ALA A 156 -0.84 9.02 -15.59
N GLY A 157 -0.55 9.80 -14.55
CA GLY A 157 -0.68 11.26 -14.55
C GLY A 157 0.09 11.95 -15.68
N LYS A 158 -0.52 12.99 -16.28
CA LYS A 158 0.07 13.76 -17.40
C LYS A 158 1.06 14.80 -16.89
N GLY A 159 2.36 14.54 -17.04
CA GLY A 159 3.45 15.47 -16.70
C GLY A 159 3.81 15.56 -15.22
N SER A 160 2.91 15.18 -14.31
CA SER A 160 3.19 14.99 -12.88
C SER A 160 2.34 13.86 -12.32
N MET A 161 2.74 13.32 -11.16
CA MET A 161 2.08 12.16 -10.53
C MET A 161 0.58 12.39 -10.27
N ILE A 162 0.22 13.52 -9.64
CA ILE A 162 -1.16 13.82 -9.23
C ILE A 162 -1.98 14.54 -10.31
N ALA A 163 -1.43 14.74 -11.51
CA ALA A 163 -2.20 15.28 -12.62
C ALA A 163 -3.24 14.27 -13.11
N SER A 164 -4.27 14.75 -13.81
CA SER A 164 -5.22 13.88 -14.49
C SER A 164 -4.49 12.84 -15.36
N PRO A 165 -4.97 11.59 -15.41
CA PRO A 165 -4.36 10.55 -16.24
C PRO A 165 -4.26 11.00 -17.70
N ASP A 166 -3.16 10.66 -18.37
CA ASP A 166 -3.02 10.85 -19.81
C ASP A 166 -3.68 9.68 -20.55
N PRO A 167 -4.87 9.87 -21.16
CA PRO A 167 -5.60 8.76 -21.78
C PRO A 167 -4.90 8.19 -23.00
N GLU A 168 -3.99 8.94 -23.63
CA GLU A 168 -3.28 8.56 -24.86
C GLU A 168 -1.84 8.10 -24.62
N LYS A 169 -1.41 7.98 -23.36
CA LYS A 169 -0.05 7.54 -23.05
C LYS A 169 0.15 6.10 -23.55
N MET A 170 1.22 5.93 -24.30
CA MET A 170 1.68 4.62 -24.79
C MET A 170 2.82 4.10 -23.91
N PHE A 171 3.00 2.79 -23.94
CA PHE A 171 3.89 2.04 -23.07
C PHE A 171 4.81 1.16 -23.92
N ARG A 172 5.98 0.82 -23.38
CA ARG A 172 6.97 0.00 -24.08
C ARG A 172 7.58 -1.06 -23.18
N VAL A 173 7.94 -2.19 -23.77
CA VAL A 173 8.87 -3.16 -23.16
C VAL A 173 10.28 -2.77 -23.58
N SER A 174 11.10 -2.36 -22.62
CA SER A 174 12.48 -1.94 -22.85
C SER A 174 13.49 -3.07 -22.66
N ARG A 175 13.11 -4.16 -21.97
CA ARG A 175 13.96 -5.35 -21.82
C ARG A 175 13.12 -6.61 -21.65
N ALA A 176 13.50 -7.67 -22.36
CA ALA A 176 13.05 -9.04 -22.15
C ALA A 176 14.19 -9.99 -22.56
N GLU A 177 14.89 -10.58 -21.59
CA GLU A 177 16.03 -11.45 -21.84
C GLU A 177 16.25 -12.41 -20.66
N LEU A 178 16.94 -13.51 -20.92
CA LEU A 178 17.45 -14.41 -19.89
C LEU A 178 18.85 -13.96 -19.46
N ALA A 179 19.17 -14.06 -18.18
CA ALA A 179 20.52 -13.79 -17.69
C ALA A 179 20.89 -14.67 -16.50
N VAL A 180 22.18 -14.98 -16.38
CA VAL A 180 22.76 -15.59 -15.19
C VAL A 180 22.85 -14.55 -14.09
N PHE A 181 22.32 -14.86 -12.90
CA PHE A 181 22.37 -13.98 -11.74
C PHE A 181 23.52 -14.39 -10.81
N HIS A 182 24.37 -13.43 -10.45
CA HIS A 182 25.48 -13.69 -9.55
C HIS A 182 25.11 -13.34 -8.10
N GLN A 183 24.68 -14.34 -7.35
CA GLN A 183 24.27 -14.17 -5.95
C GLN A 183 25.39 -13.60 -5.05
N ASP A 184 26.65 -13.99 -5.30
CA ASP A 184 27.78 -13.49 -4.51
C ASP A 184 28.09 -12.02 -4.78
N VAL A 185 27.83 -11.54 -6.00
CA VAL A 185 27.92 -10.12 -6.35
C VAL A 185 26.82 -9.34 -5.65
N HIS A 186 25.58 -9.85 -5.63
CA HIS A 186 24.47 -9.23 -4.88
C HIS A 186 24.83 -9.05 -3.39
N LYS A 187 25.31 -10.11 -2.72
CA LYS A 187 25.71 -10.06 -1.31
C LYS A 187 26.78 -8.98 -1.06
N LEU A 188 27.80 -8.92 -1.93
CA LEU A 188 28.86 -7.92 -1.84
C LEU A 188 28.36 -6.50 -2.07
N LEU A 189 27.40 -6.29 -2.99
CA LEU A 189 26.76 -5.00 -3.21
C LEU A 189 26.03 -4.55 -1.95
N VAL A 190 25.21 -5.41 -1.35
CA VAL A 190 24.51 -5.12 -0.09
C VAL A 190 25.51 -4.74 1.00
N ASP A 191 26.59 -5.52 1.17
CA ASP A 191 27.62 -5.25 2.17
C ASP A 191 28.30 -3.89 1.98
N LEU A 192 28.73 -3.58 0.75
CA LEU A 192 29.42 -2.33 0.43
C LEU A 192 28.50 -1.11 0.52
N GLU A 193 27.25 -1.23 0.04
CA GLU A 193 26.23 -0.18 0.14
C GLU A 193 25.92 0.14 1.61
N LEU A 194 25.82 -0.87 2.48
CA LEU A 194 25.61 -0.66 3.91
C LEU A 194 26.84 -0.06 4.59
N LEU A 195 28.06 -0.51 4.28
CA LEU A 195 29.29 0.10 4.84
C LEU A 195 29.41 1.58 4.43
N LEU A 196 29.08 1.92 3.19
CA LEU A 196 28.96 3.30 2.71
C LEU A 196 27.90 4.07 3.50
N GLY A 197 26.72 3.47 3.70
CA GLY A 197 25.63 4.04 4.49
C GLY A 197 26.05 4.33 5.93
N ILE A 198 26.83 3.45 6.56
CA ILE A 198 27.38 3.64 7.91
C ILE A 198 28.37 4.80 7.93
N ALA A 199 29.30 4.84 6.97
CA ALA A 199 30.29 5.91 6.90
C ALA A 199 29.64 7.29 6.72
N LYS A 200 28.62 7.38 5.86
CA LYS A 200 27.85 8.61 5.65
C LYS A 200 27.01 8.98 6.87
N GLY A 201 26.23 8.03 7.39
CA GLY A 201 25.24 8.27 8.44
C GLY A 201 25.87 8.62 9.79
N LEU A 202 27.03 8.06 10.12
CA LEU A 202 27.73 8.35 11.37
C LEU A 202 28.67 9.57 11.27
N GLY A 203 28.99 10.04 10.06
CA GLY A 203 29.79 11.24 9.82
C GLY A 203 31.30 11.07 10.06
N GLU A 204 32.04 12.17 9.86
CA GLU A 204 33.52 12.20 9.93
C GLU A 204 34.08 12.24 11.36
N ASP A 205 33.26 12.56 12.38
CA ASP A 205 33.73 12.63 13.77
C ASP A 205 33.62 11.28 14.52
N ASN A 206 33.18 10.22 13.83
CA ASN A 206 32.87 8.93 14.43
C ASN A 206 33.89 7.83 14.07
N GLN A 207 34.48 7.18 15.07
CA GLN A 207 35.45 6.10 14.87
C GLN A 207 34.88 4.92 14.06
N ARG A 208 33.59 4.58 14.26
CA ARG A 208 32.92 3.48 13.56
C ARG A 208 32.73 3.80 12.08
N SER A 209 32.50 5.07 11.73
CA SER A 209 32.48 5.55 10.34
C SER A 209 33.79 5.22 9.62
N PHE A 210 34.93 5.57 10.22
CA PHE A 210 36.25 5.24 9.66
C PHE A 210 36.51 3.73 9.59
N GLN A 211 36.05 2.94 10.56
CA GLN A 211 36.17 1.48 10.51
C GLN A 211 35.36 0.89 9.35
N ALA A 212 34.14 1.37 9.12
CA ALA A 212 33.29 0.95 8.01
C ALA A 212 33.96 1.29 6.67
N LEU A 213 34.43 2.53 6.55
CA LEU A 213 35.06 3.02 5.33
C LEU A 213 36.41 2.33 5.05
N TYR A 214 37.19 2.07 6.10
CA TYR A 214 38.42 1.27 5.99
C TYR A 214 38.11 -0.14 5.50
N THR A 215 37.11 -0.80 6.09
CA THR A 215 36.69 -2.15 5.68
C THR A 215 36.24 -2.16 4.23
N ALA A 216 35.38 -1.23 3.82
CA ALA A 216 34.91 -1.11 2.44
C ALA A 216 36.08 -0.87 1.47
N ASN A 217 37.04 -0.02 1.82
CA ASN A 217 38.21 0.21 1.00
C ASN A 217 39.12 -1.03 0.90
N GLN A 218 39.22 -1.85 1.95
CA GLN A 218 39.93 -3.13 1.87
C GLN A 218 39.18 -4.12 0.99
N MET A 219 37.85 -4.19 1.08
CA MET A 219 37.03 -4.99 0.18
C MET A 219 37.27 -4.59 -1.28
N VAL A 220 37.27 -3.30 -1.61
CA VAL A 220 37.57 -2.82 -2.98
C VAL A 220 39.02 -3.09 -3.41
N ASN A 221 39.97 -3.25 -2.48
CA ASN A 221 41.35 -3.62 -2.84
C ASN A 221 41.48 -5.09 -3.25
N VAL A 222 40.70 -5.98 -2.63
CA VAL A 222 40.81 -7.42 -2.83
C VAL A 222 39.78 -7.97 -3.79
N CYS A 223 38.62 -7.31 -3.91
CA CYS A 223 37.54 -7.69 -4.82
C CYS A 223 37.87 -7.22 -6.23
N ASP A 224 38.31 -8.14 -7.08
CA ASP A 224 38.38 -7.92 -8.52
C ASP A 224 37.06 -8.39 -9.14
N PRO A 225 36.20 -7.50 -9.69
CA PRO A 225 34.93 -7.89 -10.32
C PRO A 225 35.08 -8.89 -11.48
N ALA A 226 36.27 -9.04 -12.05
CA ALA A 226 36.55 -10.01 -13.11
C ALA A 226 36.99 -11.39 -12.60
N GLN A 227 37.28 -11.54 -11.30
CA GLN A 227 37.81 -12.77 -10.69
C GLN A 227 36.93 -13.21 -9.49
N PRO A 228 35.91 -14.05 -9.72
CA PRO A 228 34.97 -14.49 -8.67
C PRO A 228 35.63 -15.16 -7.45
N GLU A 229 36.79 -15.78 -7.62
CA GLU A 229 37.57 -16.39 -6.54
C GLU A 229 37.95 -15.37 -5.45
N THR A 230 38.03 -14.08 -5.79
CA THR A 230 38.36 -13.00 -4.86
C THR A 230 37.19 -12.60 -3.95
N PHE A 231 35.96 -12.94 -4.31
CA PHE A 231 34.74 -12.49 -3.62
C PHE A 231 34.66 -13.00 -2.20
N SER A 232 35.06 -14.25 -1.96
CA SER A 232 35.07 -14.88 -0.63
C SER A 232 35.93 -14.09 0.37
N VAL A 233 37.06 -13.52 -0.08
CA VAL A 233 37.96 -12.71 0.75
C VAL A 233 37.30 -11.38 1.13
N ALA A 234 36.65 -10.71 0.17
CA ALA A 234 35.91 -9.48 0.44
C ALA A 234 34.71 -9.72 1.38
N GLN A 235 33.96 -10.80 1.18
CA GLN A 235 32.83 -11.20 2.04
C GLN A 235 33.30 -11.49 3.48
N ALA A 236 34.48 -12.08 3.66
CA ALA A 236 35.05 -12.32 4.98
C ALA A 236 35.35 -11.01 5.73
N LEU A 237 35.84 -9.98 5.02
CA LEU A 237 36.08 -8.65 5.60
C LEU A 237 34.77 -8.01 6.07
N ALA A 238 33.73 -8.01 5.22
CA ALA A 238 32.42 -7.51 5.58
C ALA A 238 31.83 -8.28 6.78
N SER A 239 31.90 -9.60 6.74
CA SER A 239 31.36 -10.47 7.81
C SER A 239 32.05 -10.23 9.15
N LYS A 240 33.36 -9.94 9.15
CA LYS A 240 34.07 -9.52 10.35
C LYS A 240 33.60 -8.17 10.89
N PHE A 241 33.24 -7.22 10.01
CA PHE A 241 32.70 -5.93 10.42
C PHE A 241 31.30 -6.04 11.00
N PHE A 242 30.38 -6.68 10.27
CA PHE A 242 28.97 -6.86 10.66
C PHE A 242 28.78 -7.90 11.76
N GLY A 243 29.76 -8.76 12.00
CA GLY A 243 29.77 -9.70 13.13
C GLY A 243 30.07 -9.05 14.49
N GLN A 244 30.53 -7.79 14.51
CA GLN A 244 30.71 -7.02 15.75
C GLN A 244 29.35 -6.52 16.23
N ARG A 245 29.00 -6.84 17.48
CA ARG A 245 27.68 -6.59 18.05
C ARG A 245 27.67 -5.40 19.00
N GLY A 246 26.53 -4.72 19.04
CA GLY A 246 26.27 -3.65 19.97
C GLY A 246 25.92 -4.11 21.39
N GLY A 247 25.86 -3.16 22.32
CA GLY A 247 25.46 -3.41 23.70
C GLY A 247 23.94 -3.52 23.91
N GLU A 248 23.52 -4.02 25.07
CA GLU A 248 22.09 -4.24 25.40
C GLU A 248 21.26 -2.95 25.48
N SER A 249 21.90 -1.80 25.70
CA SER A 249 21.21 -0.50 25.82
C SER A 249 20.79 0.11 24.47
N GLN A 250 21.13 -0.53 23.35
CA GLN A 250 20.80 -0.01 22.03
C GLN A 250 19.29 0.05 21.78
N HIS A 251 18.86 1.07 21.05
CA HIS A 251 17.48 1.18 20.59
C HIS A 251 17.13 -0.01 19.69
N THR A 252 15.95 -0.59 19.90
CA THR A 252 15.47 -1.74 19.13
C THR A 252 14.41 -1.31 18.11
N ILE A 253 14.72 -1.52 16.85
CA ILE A 253 13.84 -1.27 15.73
C ILE A 253 13.13 -2.58 15.35
N HIS A 254 11.80 -2.52 15.34
CA HIS A 254 10.92 -3.62 14.98
C HIS A 254 10.52 -3.49 13.50
N ALA A 255 11.27 -4.16 12.63
CA ALA A 255 11.07 -4.15 11.18
C ALA A 255 9.94 -5.09 10.76
N MET A 256 8.96 -4.56 10.04
CA MET A 256 7.82 -5.29 9.48
C MET A 256 7.70 -4.96 8.00
N GLY A 257 7.64 -5.99 7.16
CA GLY A 257 7.32 -5.79 5.75
C GLY A 257 5.92 -5.22 5.64
N HIS A 258 5.74 -4.19 4.82
CA HIS A 258 4.45 -3.56 4.61
C HIS A 258 4.28 -3.20 3.14
N CYS A 259 3.04 -3.20 2.69
CA CYS A 259 2.66 -2.79 1.35
C CYS A 259 1.31 -2.08 1.49
N HIS A 260 1.38 -0.77 1.68
CA HIS A 260 0.19 0.07 1.58
C HIS A 260 -0.24 0.08 0.11
N ILE A 261 -1.50 -0.23 -0.15
CA ILE A 261 -2.10 -0.17 -1.48
C ILE A 261 -3.36 0.67 -1.35
N ASP A 262 -3.40 1.78 -2.06
CA ASP A 262 -4.60 2.59 -2.11
C ASP A 262 -5.69 1.85 -2.85
N THR A 263 -6.84 1.71 -2.18
CA THR A 263 -7.94 0.91 -2.74
C THR A 263 -8.49 1.55 -4.01
N ALA A 264 -8.51 2.88 -4.06
CA ALA A 264 -8.62 3.65 -5.30
C ALA A 264 -8.09 5.07 -5.08
N TRP A 265 -7.10 5.46 -5.87
CA TRP A 265 -6.49 6.80 -5.80
C TRP A 265 -6.22 7.34 -7.21
N LEU A 266 -5.07 7.00 -7.78
CA LEU A 266 -4.67 7.37 -9.15
C LEU A 266 -5.00 6.28 -10.18
N TRP A 267 -5.76 5.27 -9.77
CA TRP A 267 -6.25 4.14 -10.57
C TRP A 267 -7.64 3.71 -10.07
N PRO A 268 -8.47 3.06 -10.92
CA PRO A 268 -9.79 2.58 -10.53
C PRO A 268 -9.72 1.35 -9.60
N PHE A 269 -10.81 1.08 -8.85
CA PHE A 269 -10.90 -0.04 -7.90
C PHE A 269 -10.53 -1.39 -8.52
N LYS A 270 -10.97 -1.63 -9.76
CA LYS A 270 -10.66 -2.86 -10.50
C LYS A 270 -9.14 -3.08 -10.69
N GLU A 271 -8.31 -2.03 -10.61
CA GLU A 271 -6.86 -2.15 -10.81
C GLU A 271 -6.19 -2.62 -9.53
N THR A 272 -6.71 -2.17 -8.40
CA THR A 272 -6.28 -2.59 -7.07
C THR A 272 -6.34 -4.10 -6.91
N VAL A 273 -7.35 -4.77 -7.48
CA VAL A 273 -7.46 -6.24 -7.47
C VAL A 273 -6.18 -6.89 -8.03
N ARG A 274 -5.66 -6.39 -9.16
CA ARG A 274 -4.42 -6.88 -9.79
C ARG A 274 -3.16 -6.43 -9.05
N LYS A 275 -3.15 -5.21 -8.53
CA LYS A 275 -2.05 -4.69 -7.68
C LYS A 275 -1.87 -5.54 -6.42
N CYS A 276 -2.96 -5.98 -5.79
CA CYS A 276 -2.93 -6.90 -4.65
C CYS A 276 -2.29 -8.23 -5.05
N ALA A 277 -2.73 -8.83 -6.17
CA ALA A 277 -2.16 -10.09 -6.65
C ALA A 277 -0.66 -9.99 -6.92
N ARG A 278 -0.23 -8.98 -7.69
CA ARG A 278 1.18 -8.68 -8.00
C ARG A 278 2.04 -8.50 -6.74
N SER A 279 1.50 -7.79 -5.76
CA SER A 279 2.25 -7.47 -4.53
C SER A 279 2.36 -8.70 -3.63
N TRP A 280 1.24 -9.39 -3.38
CA TRP A 280 1.19 -10.45 -2.37
C TRP A 280 1.81 -11.76 -2.86
N VAL A 281 1.74 -12.06 -4.15
CA VAL A 281 2.49 -13.20 -4.69
C VAL A 281 4.00 -13.03 -4.51
N THR A 282 4.49 -11.80 -4.70
CA THR A 282 5.90 -11.46 -4.48
C THR A 282 6.28 -11.57 -3.00
N VAL A 283 5.41 -11.09 -2.11
CA VAL A 283 5.60 -11.21 -0.66
C VAL A 283 5.64 -12.66 -0.20
N ILE A 284 4.80 -13.54 -0.78
CA ILE A 284 4.82 -14.97 -0.47
C ILE A 284 6.17 -15.58 -0.83
N GLN A 285 6.70 -15.30 -2.02
CA GLN A 285 8.04 -15.78 -2.41
C GLN A 285 9.14 -15.29 -1.44
N LEU A 286 9.02 -14.06 -0.94
CA LEU A 286 9.92 -13.56 0.11
C LEU A 286 9.76 -14.34 1.41
N MET A 287 8.54 -14.65 1.85
CA MET A 287 8.31 -15.43 3.08
C MET A 287 8.84 -16.87 2.95
N GLU A 288 8.75 -17.48 1.78
CA GLU A 288 9.31 -18.80 1.49
C GLU A 288 10.83 -18.83 1.64
N ARG A 289 11.50 -17.82 1.08
CA ARG A 289 12.96 -17.70 1.10
C ARG A 289 13.50 -17.22 2.44
N ASN A 290 12.66 -16.58 3.26
CA ASN A 290 13.07 -15.91 4.49
C ASN A 290 12.13 -16.28 5.65
N PRO A 291 12.42 -17.37 6.41
CA PRO A 291 11.53 -17.86 7.47
C PRO A 291 11.26 -16.86 8.62
N GLU A 292 12.18 -15.91 8.81
CA GLU A 292 12.10 -14.87 9.83
C GLU A 292 11.39 -13.59 9.36
N PHE A 293 11.11 -13.46 8.05
CA PHE A 293 10.42 -12.31 7.49
C PHE A 293 8.94 -12.33 7.86
N ILE A 294 8.45 -11.18 8.33
CA ILE A 294 7.05 -10.95 8.73
C ILE A 294 6.50 -9.80 7.92
N PHE A 295 5.30 -9.99 7.38
CA PHE A 295 4.57 -9.03 6.55
C PHE A 295 3.22 -8.66 7.17
N ALA A 296 2.95 -7.36 7.29
CA ALA A 296 1.70 -6.80 7.82
C ALA A 296 0.81 -6.27 6.68
N CYS A 297 -0.45 -6.70 6.66
CA CYS A 297 -1.45 -6.34 5.64
C CYS A 297 -2.79 -5.95 6.28
N SER A 298 -3.33 -4.78 5.92
CA SER A 298 -4.39 -4.09 6.67
C SER A 298 -5.81 -4.35 6.17
N GLN A 299 -6.07 -4.23 4.87
CA GLN A 299 -7.42 -4.02 4.35
C GLN A 299 -8.16 -5.35 4.07
N ALA A 300 -9.25 -5.62 4.81
CA ALA A 300 -10.04 -6.84 4.61
C ALA A 300 -10.68 -6.93 3.22
N GLN A 301 -11.14 -5.80 2.67
CA GLN A 301 -11.71 -5.73 1.31
C GLN A 301 -10.74 -6.23 0.23
N GLN A 302 -9.46 -5.87 0.35
CA GLN A 302 -8.45 -6.30 -0.61
C GLN A 302 -8.25 -7.82 -0.55
N LEU A 303 -8.25 -8.39 0.66
CA LEU A 303 -8.11 -9.82 0.88
C LEU A 303 -9.37 -10.58 0.40
N GLN A 304 -10.55 -9.98 0.56
CA GLN A 304 -11.79 -10.49 -0.02
C GLN A 304 -11.74 -10.50 -1.56
N TRP A 305 -11.16 -9.49 -2.20
CA TRP A 305 -10.96 -9.51 -3.66
C TRP A 305 -9.98 -10.60 -4.09
N VAL A 306 -8.87 -10.77 -3.40
CA VAL A 306 -7.92 -11.84 -3.73
C VAL A 306 -8.52 -13.23 -3.49
N LYS A 307 -9.32 -13.41 -2.43
CA LYS A 307 -10.11 -14.63 -2.24
C LYS A 307 -11.00 -14.94 -3.45
N SER A 308 -11.68 -13.94 -3.99
CA SER A 308 -12.60 -14.11 -5.11
C SER A 308 -11.91 -14.30 -6.46
N HIS A 309 -10.83 -13.56 -6.72
CA HIS A 309 -10.18 -13.50 -8.04
C HIS A 309 -8.92 -14.39 -8.17
N TYR A 310 -8.25 -14.70 -7.05
CA TYR A 310 -7.02 -15.49 -7.01
C TYR A 310 -7.06 -16.48 -5.82
N PRO A 311 -7.97 -17.46 -5.84
CA PRO A 311 -8.18 -18.36 -4.69
C PRO A 311 -6.94 -19.17 -4.31
N GLY A 312 -6.09 -19.55 -5.27
CA GLY A 312 -4.80 -20.23 -5.00
C GLY A 312 -3.83 -19.35 -4.20
N LEU A 313 -3.74 -18.05 -4.56
CA LEU A 313 -2.98 -17.06 -3.82
C LEU A 313 -3.53 -16.86 -2.40
N HIS A 314 -4.85 -16.75 -2.25
CA HIS A 314 -5.49 -16.63 -0.94
C HIS A 314 -5.19 -17.82 -0.02
N ALA A 315 -5.26 -19.05 -0.53
CA ALA A 315 -4.96 -20.24 0.25
C ALA A 315 -3.51 -20.22 0.79
N ARG A 316 -2.55 -19.78 -0.02
CA ARG A 316 -1.16 -19.61 0.42
C ARG A 316 -1.03 -18.51 1.47
N LEU A 317 -1.76 -17.39 1.36
CA LEU A 317 -1.78 -16.35 2.40
C LEU A 317 -2.29 -16.90 3.74
N GLN A 318 -3.33 -17.75 3.72
CA GLN A 318 -3.83 -18.41 4.93
C GLN A 318 -2.77 -19.34 5.55
N GLU A 319 -2.02 -20.08 4.73
CA GLU A 319 -0.90 -20.91 5.19
C GLU A 319 0.18 -20.08 5.89
N PHE A 320 0.63 -18.99 5.27
CA PHE A 320 1.62 -18.10 5.89
C PHE A 320 1.09 -17.36 7.12
N ALA A 321 -0.22 -17.15 7.21
CA ALA A 321 -0.86 -16.61 8.40
C ALA A 321 -0.81 -17.61 9.56
N CYS A 322 -1.06 -18.90 9.29
CA CYS A 322 -0.92 -19.97 10.29
C CYS A 322 0.53 -20.11 10.77
N ARG A 323 1.51 -19.89 9.89
CA ARG A 323 2.95 -19.86 10.25
C ARG A 323 3.36 -18.59 11.01
N GLY A 324 2.50 -17.58 11.08
CA GLY A 324 2.78 -16.30 11.74
C GLY A 324 3.67 -15.33 10.95
N GLN A 325 3.95 -15.61 9.67
CA GLN A 325 4.72 -14.72 8.80
C GLN A 325 3.82 -13.68 8.11
N PHE A 326 2.61 -14.07 7.69
CA PHE A 326 1.61 -13.13 7.20
C PHE A 326 0.71 -12.68 8.36
N VAL A 327 0.66 -11.38 8.63
CA VAL A 327 -0.08 -10.81 9.75
C VAL A 327 -1.15 -9.86 9.21
N PRO A 328 -2.43 -10.28 9.19
CA PRO A 328 -3.54 -9.36 9.04
C PRO A 328 -3.54 -8.36 10.20
N VAL A 329 -3.64 -7.07 9.90
CA VAL A 329 -3.64 -5.95 10.85
C VAL A 329 -4.83 -5.02 10.60
N GLY A 330 -5.05 -4.03 11.45
CA GLY A 330 -6.03 -2.97 11.23
C GLY A 330 -7.43 -3.29 11.74
N GLY A 331 -7.97 -4.47 11.39
CA GLY A 331 -9.29 -4.88 11.87
C GLY A 331 -10.46 -4.14 11.22
N THR A 332 -10.24 -3.37 10.15
CA THR A 332 -11.27 -2.63 9.42
C THR A 332 -11.50 -3.19 8.01
N TRP A 333 -12.64 -2.83 7.39
CA TRP A 333 -12.96 -3.24 6.03
C TRP A 333 -11.99 -2.63 5.00
N VAL A 334 -11.76 -1.32 5.11
CA VAL A 334 -10.74 -0.57 4.37
C VAL A 334 -9.93 0.33 5.33
N GLU A 335 -8.84 0.91 4.84
CA GLU A 335 -8.17 2.01 5.53
C GLU A 335 -9.00 3.30 5.33
N MET A 336 -9.95 3.48 6.23
CA MET A 336 -10.99 4.51 6.17
C MET A 336 -10.47 5.92 6.50
N ASP A 337 -11.20 6.95 6.04
CA ASP A 337 -10.99 8.30 6.57
C ASP A 337 -11.37 8.39 8.06
N GLY A 338 -10.61 9.18 8.82
CA GLY A 338 -10.71 9.27 10.28
C GLY A 338 -11.71 10.31 10.78
N ASN A 339 -12.34 11.07 9.88
CA ASN A 339 -13.17 12.24 10.23
C ASN A 339 -14.57 12.22 9.57
N LEU A 340 -14.66 11.92 8.28
CA LEU A 340 -15.87 12.08 7.47
C LEU A 340 -16.96 11.01 7.75
N PRO A 341 -16.63 9.71 7.94
CA PRO A 341 -17.64 8.70 8.25
C PRO A 341 -18.41 9.00 9.55
N SER A 342 -19.68 8.60 9.59
CA SER A 342 -20.46 8.61 10.84
C SER A 342 -19.89 7.62 11.87
N GLY A 343 -20.22 7.81 13.15
CA GLY A 343 -19.81 6.88 14.20
C GLY A 343 -20.28 5.44 13.97
N GLU A 344 -21.53 5.25 13.47
CA GLU A 344 -22.02 3.92 13.10
C GLU A 344 -21.21 3.33 11.95
N ALA A 345 -20.88 4.11 10.92
CA ALA A 345 -20.04 3.62 9.83
C ALA A 345 -18.63 3.22 10.32
N MET A 346 -18.03 3.98 11.25
CA MET A 346 -16.77 3.58 11.90
C MET A 346 -16.89 2.25 12.66
N VAL A 347 -18.00 2.03 13.38
CA VAL A 347 -18.29 0.73 14.02
C VAL A 347 -18.44 -0.37 12.97
N ARG A 348 -19.10 -0.10 11.85
CA ARG A 348 -19.28 -1.05 10.73
C ARG A 348 -17.98 -1.38 10.03
N GLN A 349 -17.05 -0.44 9.89
CA GLN A 349 -15.69 -0.68 9.39
C GLN A 349 -15.02 -1.76 10.22
N PHE A 350 -15.01 -1.62 11.55
CA PHE A 350 -14.45 -2.63 12.46
C PHE A 350 -15.24 -3.93 12.45
N LEU A 351 -16.57 -3.88 12.47
CA LEU A 351 -17.41 -5.09 12.48
C LEU A 351 -17.15 -5.96 11.24
N GLN A 352 -17.13 -5.36 10.05
CA GLN A 352 -16.89 -6.08 8.80
C GLN A 352 -15.45 -6.59 8.71
N GLY A 353 -14.46 -5.77 9.09
CA GLY A 353 -13.05 -6.15 9.09
C GLY A 353 -12.74 -7.27 10.08
N GLN A 354 -13.10 -7.12 11.35
CA GLN A 354 -12.87 -8.13 12.39
C GLN A 354 -13.57 -9.46 12.06
N ASN A 355 -14.81 -9.42 11.57
CA ASN A 355 -15.51 -10.65 11.17
C ASN A 355 -14.81 -11.36 10.02
N PHE A 356 -14.35 -10.63 9.01
CA PHE A 356 -13.60 -11.21 7.90
C PHE A 356 -12.30 -11.85 8.39
N PHE A 357 -11.51 -11.16 9.21
CA PHE A 357 -10.26 -11.72 9.72
C PHE A 357 -10.46 -12.94 10.63
N LEU A 358 -11.51 -12.92 11.46
CA LEU A 358 -11.87 -14.06 12.29
C LEU A 358 -12.27 -15.28 11.43
N GLN A 359 -13.06 -15.06 10.37
CA GLN A 359 -13.54 -16.12 9.47
C GLN A 359 -12.42 -16.70 8.61
N GLU A 360 -11.58 -15.86 8.00
CA GLU A 360 -10.59 -16.30 7.01
C GLU A 360 -9.23 -16.64 7.62
N PHE A 361 -8.86 -16.02 8.74
CA PHE A 361 -7.53 -16.17 9.36
C PHE A 361 -7.59 -16.63 10.82
N GLY A 362 -8.78 -16.86 11.37
CA GLY A 362 -8.98 -17.43 12.71
C GLY A 362 -8.67 -16.48 13.86
N LYS A 363 -8.43 -15.19 13.61
CA LYS A 363 -8.09 -14.21 14.65
C LYS A 363 -8.65 -12.82 14.36
N MET A 364 -9.03 -12.11 15.41
CA MET A 364 -9.29 -10.68 15.36
C MET A 364 -7.98 -9.90 15.52
N CYS A 365 -7.92 -8.70 14.95
CA CYS A 365 -6.81 -7.77 15.15
C CYS A 365 -6.90 -7.14 16.55
N SER A 366 -5.75 -6.86 17.16
CA SER A 366 -5.65 -6.14 18.45
C SER A 366 -5.32 -4.66 18.28
N GLU A 367 -4.90 -4.31 17.08
CA GLU A 367 -4.35 -3.04 16.66
C GLU A 367 -5.11 -2.49 15.46
N PHE A 368 -5.42 -1.19 15.51
CA PHE A 368 -5.90 -0.44 14.36
C PHE A 368 -4.69 0.14 13.63
N TRP A 369 -4.66 -0.02 12.31
CA TRP A 369 -3.52 0.23 11.45
C TRP A 369 -3.96 1.16 10.33
N LEU A 370 -3.62 2.43 10.46
CA LEU A 370 -4.14 3.49 9.63
C LEU A 370 -3.04 4.51 9.29
N PRO A 371 -1.99 4.08 8.57
CA PRO A 371 -0.80 4.90 8.31
C PRO A 371 -1.12 6.16 7.51
N ASP A 372 -2.07 6.11 6.56
CA ASP A 372 -2.22 7.17 5.55
C ASP A 372 -3.45 8.09 5.69
N THR A 373 -4.18 8.01 6.79
CA THR A 373 -5.42 8.80 6.96
C THR A 373 -5.19 10.28 7.35
N PHE A 374 -6.05 11.16 6.84
CA PHE A 374 -5.92 12.62 6.96
C PHE A 374 -6.54 13.19 8.26
N GLY A 375 -5.99 12.77 9.40
CA GLY A 375 -6.41 13.17 10.75
C GLY A 375 -7.38 12.19 11.39
N TYR A 376 -7.58 12.29 12.71
CA TYR A 376 -8.30 11.26 13.47
C TYR A 376 -9.24 11.84 14.53
N SER A 377 -10.52 11.49 14.43
CA SER A 377 -11.58 11.91 15.34
C SER A 377 -11.32 11.52 16.79
N ALA A 378 -11.64 12.43 17.71
CA ALA A 378 -11.45 12.31 19.16
C ALA A 378 -12.18 11.11 19.81
N GLN A 379 -13.17 10.51 19.14
CA GLN A 379 -13.93 9.37 19.69
C GLN A 379 -13.43 7.99 19.22
N LEU A 380 -12.47 7.93 18.31
CA LEU A 380 -11.90 6.67 17.85
C LEU A 380 -11.34 5.79 18.98
N PRO A 381 -10.71 6.31 20.06
CA PRO A 381 -10.30 5.47 21.20
C PRO A 381 -11.45 4.66 21.82
N GLN A 382 -12.62 5.26 22.00
CA GLN A 382 -13.79 4.57 22.55
C GLN A 382 -14.31 3.49 21.59
N ILE A 383 -14.41 3.81 20.30
CA ILE A 383 -14.88 2.88 19.27
C ILE A 383 -13.90 1.69 19.17
N MET A 384 -12.61 1.96 19.07
CA MET A 384 -11.56 0.93 19.04
C MET A 384 -11.69 -0.03 20.21
N ARG A 385 -11.80 0.50 21.44
CA ARG A 385 -11.93 -0.33 22.65
C ARG A 385 -13.18 -1.20 22.63
N SER A 386 -14.29 -0.67 22.14
CA SER A 386 -15.55 -1.41 22.00
C SER A 386 -15.47 -2.55 20.98
N CYS A 387 -14.59 -2.41 19.98
CA CYS A 387 -14.31 -3.41 18.95
C CYS A 387 -13.14 -4.36 19.28
N GLY A 388 -12.65 -4.34 20.54
CA GLY A 388 -11.56 -5.20 20.99
C GLY A 388 -10.15 -4.70 20.63
N ILE A 389 -10.03 -3.53 20.00
CA ILE A 389 -8.76 -2.91 19.63
C ILE A 389 -8.21 -2.10 20.80
N ARG A 390 -6.93 -2.30 21.14
CA ARG A 390 -6.25 -1.62 22.25
C ARG A 390 -5.01 -0.84 21.83
N ARG A 391 -4.59 -1.03 20.59
CA ARG A 391 -3.34 -0.51 20.01
C ARG A 391 -3.67 0.25 18.73
N PHE A 392 -2.89 1.28 18.41
CA PHE A 392 -3.10 2.10 17.23
C PHE A 392 -1.76 2.43 16.55
N LEU A 393 -1.69 2.23 15.23
CA LEU A 393 -0.57 2.63 14.40
C LEU A 393 -1.01 3.60 13.31
N THR A 394 -0.29 4.71 13.17
CA THR A 394 -0.48 5.75 12.14
C THR A 394 0.89 6.18 11.57
N GLN A 395 0.93 7.05 10.55
CA GLN A 395 2.14 7.69 10.05
C GLN A 395 1.94 9.19 9.73
N LYS A 396 0.80 9.59 9.16
CA LYS A 396 0.55 10.97 8.67
C LYS A 396 0.78 12.08 9.69
N LEU A 397 0.65 11.83 10.99
CA LEU A 397 0.95 12.84 12.03
C LEU A 397 2.41 13.35 12.01
N SER A 398 3.32 12.61 11.37
CA SER A 398 4.70 13.06 11.15
C SER A 398 4.80 14.20 10.12
N TRP A 399 3.73 14.47 9.36
CA TRP A 399 3.70 15.39 8.22
C TRP A 399 2.95 16.69 8.50
N ASN A 400 2.71 17.03 9.77
CA ASN A 400 2.14 18.33 10.15
C ASN A 400 2.96 19.49 9.59
N LEU A 401 2.28 20.48 9.00
CA LEU A 401 2.93 21.64 8.38
C LEU A 401 3.51 22.63 9.39
N VAL A 402 2.83 22.84 10.53
CA VAL A 402 3.21 23.90 11.49
C VAL A 402 3.84 23.30 12.74
N ASN A 403 3.16 22.36 13.39
CA ASN A 403 3.57 21.79 14.66
C ASN A 403 3.98 20.32 14.51
N SER A 404 5.27 20.05 14.69
CA SER A 404 5.73 18.66 14.87
C SER A 404 5.02 18.03 16.07
N PHE A 405 4.37 16.88 15.86
CA PHE A 405 3.67 16.19 16.94
C PHE A 405 4.67 15.76 18.04
N PRO A 406 4.33 15.92 19.33
CA PRO A 406 5.33 15.86 20.41
C PRO A 406 5.76 14.44 20.81
N HIS A 407 5.07 13.38 20.38
CA HIS A 407 5.30 12.00 20.80
C HIS A 407 5.24 11.03 19.63
N HIS A 408 6.05 9.96 19.63
CA HIS A 408 5.89 8.82 18.73
C HIS A 408 5.24 7.63 19.43
N THR A 409 5.26 7.56 20.76
CA THR A 409 4.61 6.52 21.57
C THR A 409 3.88 7.18 22.74
N PHE A 410 2.56 7.02 22.79
CA PHE A 410 1.71 7.70 23.77
C PHE A 410 0.39 6.95 23.97
N PHE A 411 -0.30 7.23 25.08
CA PHE A 411 -1.70 6.85 25.22
C PHE A 411 -2.58 7.87 24.52
N TRP A 412 -3.42 7.42 23.60
CA TRP A 412 -4.46 8.24 23.01
C TRP A 412 -5.76 8.02 23.78
N GLU A 413 -6.26 9.08 24.41
CA GLU A 413 -7.47 9.10 25.22
C GLU A 413 -8.62 9.78 24.47
N GLY A 414 -9.76 9.10 24.39
CA GLY A 414 -10.98 9.62 23.77
C GLY A 414 -11.77 10.53 24.72
N LEU A 415 -12.86 11.10 24.22
CA LEU A 415 -13.69 12.05 24.98
C LEU A 415 -14.32 11.45 26.25
N ASP A 416 -14.49 10.12 26.28
CA ASP A 416 -15.05 9.38 27.42
C ASP A 416 -13.99 8.87 28.42
N GLY A 417 -12.70 9.12 28.16
CA GLY A 417 -11.58 8.60 28.95
C GLY A 417 -11.09 7.21 28.52
N SER A 418 -11.68 6.58 27.50
CA SER A 418 -11.16 5.33 26.93
C SER A 418 -9.78 5.56 26.31
N ARG A 419 -8.83 4.65 26.58
CA ARG A 419 -7.43 4.77 26.11
C ARG A 419 -7.00 3.62 25.22
N VAL A 420 -6.22 3.94 24.19
CA VAL A 420 -5.44 2.99 23.38
C VAL A 420 -3.96 3.38 23.37
N LEU A 421 -3.07 2.41 23.20
CA LEU A 421 -1.64 2.68 23.03
C LEU A 421 -1.36 3.02 21.56
N ALA A 422 -0.96 4.24 21.28
CA ALA A 422 -0.65 4.72 19.94
C ALA A 422 0.87 4.72 19.71
N HIS A 423 1.26 4.32 18.50
CA HIS A 423 2.63 4.45 18.01
C HIS A 423 2.63 4.89 16.54
N PHE A 424 3.56 5.73 16.13
CA PHE A 424 3.85 5.92 14.71
C PHE A 424 5.35 5.84 14.43
N PRO A 425 5.77 5.21 13.32
CA PRO A 425 7.19 5.04 12.99
C PRO A 425 7.94 6.39 12.94
N PRO A 426 9.01 6.58 13.73
CA PRO A 426 9.80 7.80 13.68
C PRO A 426 10.61 8.03 12.39
N GLY A 427 10.61 7.05 11.48
CA GLY A 427 11.22 7.21 10.15
C GLY A 427 10.48 8.19 9.23
N ASP A 428 9.33 8.72 9.66
CA ASP A 428 8.39 9.55 8.89
C ASP A 428 7.80 8.89 7.63
N SER A 429 7.87 7.57 7.52
CA SER A 429 7.46 6.82 6.33
C SER A 429 6.98 5.43 6.72
N TYR A 430 5.99 4.93 5.98
CA TYR A 430 5.56 3.53 6.02
C TYR A 430 6.13 2.70 4.85
N GLY A 431 6.99 3.31 4.02
CA GLY A 431 7.61 2.71 2.84
C GLY A 431 9.14 2.81 2.84
N MET A 432 9.77 2.53 3.98
CA MET A 432 11.24 2.57 4.10
C MET A 432 11.90 1.42 3.32
N GLN A 433 13.19 1.54 3.02
CA GLN A 433 13.94 0.58 2.21
C GLN A 433 15.02 -0.20 2.98
N GLY A 434 15.12 0.02 4.28
CA GLY A 434 16.12 -0.62 5.13
C GLY A 434 17.53 -0.06 4.92
N SER A 435 17.63 1.23 4.56
CA SER A 435 18.92 1.92 4.47
C SER A 435 19.44 2.29 5.87
N VAL A 436 20.76 2.49 5.98
CA VAL A 436 21.38 2.92 7.25
C VAL A 436 20.88 4.30 7.67
N GLU A 437 20.66 5.19 6.70
CA GLU A 437 20.11 6.52 6.95
C GLU A 437 18.73 6.43 7.63
N GLU A 438 17.82 5.61 7.09
CA GLU A 438 16.48 5.42 7.65
C GLU A 438 16.54 4.85 9.06
N VAL A 439 17.37 3.84 9.27
CA VAL A 439 17.58 3.19 10.58
C VAL A 439 18.10 4.20 11.63
N LEU A 440 19.07 5.03 11.27
CA LEU A 440 19.58 6.10 12.14
C LEU A 440 18.56 7.23 12.34
N LYS A 441 17.80 7.58 11.29
CA LYS A 441 16.71 8.56 11.34
C LYS A 441 15.63 8.14 12.32
N THR A 442 15.22 6.87 12.33
CA THR A 442 14.24 6.32 13.28
C THR A 442 14.65 6.57 14.73
N VAL A 443 15.92 6.36 15.07
CA VAL A 443 16.41 6.64 16.44
C VAL A 443 16.47 8.15 16.70
N THR A 444 16.98 8.91 15.73
CA THR A 444 17.21 10.35 15.86
C THR A 444 15.90 11.12 16.00
N LYS A 445 14.84 10.70 15.31
CA LYS A 445 13.54 11.39 15.30
C LYS A 445 12.57 10.93 16.39
N ASN A 446 12.81 9.77 17.01
CA ASN A 446 12.01 9.34 18.16
C ASN A 446 11.91 10.48 19.21
N ARG A 447 10.69 10.90 19.53
CA ARG A 447 10.43 12.01 20.47
C ARG A 447 10.34 11.55 21.92
N ASP A 448 10.16 10.25 22.16
CA ASP A 448 10.02 9.66 23.49
C ASP A 448 11.32 9.00 23.97
N LYS A 449 12.46 9.56 23.55
CA LYS A 449 13.80 9.16 24.01
C LYS A 449 13.86 9.21 25.54
N GLY A 450 14.50 8.20 26.13
CA GLY A 450 14.60 8.04 27.58
C GLY A 450 13.33 7.48 28.26
N ARG A 451 12.21 7.34 27.53
CA ARG A 451 10.98 6.68 28.01
C ARG A 451 10.75 5.33 27.35
N THR A 452 10.95 5.26 26.03
CA THR A 452 10.88 4.02 25.26
C THR A 452 12.15 3.82 24.46
N ASN A 453 12.56 2.55 24.36
CA ASN A 453 13.70 2.12 23.55
C ASN A 453 13.30 1.23 22.36
N HIS A 454 12.04 1.31 21.94
CA HIS A 454 11.50 0.53 20.82
C HIS A 454 10.81 1.45 19.81
N SER A 455 10.97 1.14 18.52
CA SER A 455 10.26 1.84 17.43
C SER A 455 9.86 0.88 16.31
N ALA A 456 8.71 1.13 15.68
CA ALA A 456 8.29 0.47 14.46
C ALA A 456 9.17 0.90 13.27
N PHE A 457 9.34 -0.01 12.33
CA PHE A 457 9.94 0.26 11.03
C PHE A 457 9.19 -0.50 9.96
N LEU A 458 8.40 0.21 9.17
CA LEU A 458 7.62 -0.37 8.07
C LEU A 458 8.41 -0.19 6.79
N PHE A 459 8.67 -1.29 6.09
CA PHE A 459 9.50 -1.28 4.89
C PHE A 459 8.81 -1.95 3.72
N GLY A 460 9.10 -1.48 2.51
CA GLY A 460 8.50 -1.93 1.26
C GLY A 460 7.93 -0.78 0.44
N PHE A 461 7.70 -1.03 -0.85
CA PHE A 461 7.01 -0.08 -1.70
C PHE A 461 5.51 -0.04 -1.36
N GLY A 462 4.97 1.17 -1.18
CA GLY A 462 3.59 1.46 -0.80
C GLY A 462 2.84 2.28 -1.84
N ASP A 463 1.73 2.88 -1.42
CA ASP A 463 0.75 3.71 -2.16
C ASP A 463 0.11 2.97 -3.35
N GLY A 464 0.92 2.55 -4.33
CA GLY A 464 0.49 1.75 -5.48
C GLY A 464 0.78 0.26 -5.41
N GLY A 465 1.36 -0.19 -4.29
CA GLY A 465 1.76 -1.57 -4.04
C GLY A 465 3.24 -1.88 -4.34
N GLY A 466 3.50 -3.12 -4.75
CA GLY A 466 4.86 -3.64 -4.97
C GLY A 466 5.45 -4.31 -3.74
N GLY A 467 5.35 -3.71 -2.56
CA GLY A 467 5.81 -4.30 -1.29
C GLY A 467 7.33 -4.48 -1.21
N PRO A 468 7.84 -5.20 -0.19
CA PRO A 468 9.27 -5.38 0.03
C PRO A 468 10.02 -6.08 -1.12
N THR A 469 11.34 -5.96 -1.14
CA THR A 469 12.24 -6.69 -2.04
C THR A 469 13.22 -7.56 -1.26
N GLN A 470 13.82 -8.55 -1.90
CA GLN A 470 14.84 -9.40 -1.27
C GLN A 470 16.03 -8.56 -0.78
N THR A 471 16.44 -7.54 -1.54
CA THR A 471 17.51 -6.62 -1.15
C THR A 471 17.20 -5.87 0.16
N MET A 472 15.95 -5.42 0.37
CA MET A 472 15.54 -4.79 1.63
C MET A 472 15.65 -5.78 2.81
N VAL A 473 15.22 -7.03 2.60
CA VAL A 473 15.31 -8.10 3.61
C VAL A 473 16.78 -8.40 3.94
N ASP A 474 17.66 -8.50 2.93
CA ASP A 474 19.08 -8.79 3.13
C ASP A 474 19.80 -7.65 3.86
N ARG A 475 19.44 -6.39 3.54
CA ARG A 475 19.94 -5.21 4.28
C ARG A 475 19.56 -5.30 5.75
N LEU A 476 18.30 -5.51 6.07
CA LEU A 476 17.80 -5.58 7.44
C LEU A 476 18.39 -6.77 8.22
N LYS A 477 18.60 -7.92 7.56
CA LYS A 477 19.34 -9.06 8.16
C LYS A 477 20.76 -8.67 8.54
N ARG A 478 21.45 -7.94 7.67
CA ARG A 478 22.83 -7.50 7.91
C ARG A 478 22.90 -6.46 9.04
N LEU A 479 21.90 -5.58 9.13
CA LEU A 479 21.78 -4.55 10.17
C LEU A 479 21.30 -5.07 11.53
N ARG A 480 20.99 -6.37 11.67
CA ARG A 480 20.30 -6.93 12.83
C ARG A 480 20.86 -6.49 14.19
N ASP A 481 22.17 -6.61 14.37
CA ASP A 481 22.83 -6.27 15.64
C ASP A 481 24.25 -5.75 15.35
N THR A 482 24.37 -4.80 14.42
CA THR A 482 25.68 -4.25 14.02
C THR A 482 26.13 -3.16 14.98
N ASP A 483 27.35 -3.29 15.52
CA ASP A 483 27.93 -2.29 16.42
C ASP A 483 27.97 -0.89 15.78
N GLY A 484 27.66 0.13 16.59
CA GLY A 484 27.50 1.53 16.20
C GLY A 484 26.16 1.92 15.56
N LEU A 485 25.26 0.96 15.33
CA LEU A 485 23.89 1.20 14.84
C LEU A 485 22.86 0.72 15.88
N PRO A 486 21.59 1.16 15.82
CA PRO A 486 20.53 0.52 16.59
C PRO A 486 20.33 -0.94 16.16
N ARG A 487 19.80 -1.75 17.08
CA ARG A 487 19.41 -3.13 16.81
C ARG A 487 18.19 -3.14 15.90
N VAL A 488 18.19 -3.99 14.88
CA VAL A 488 17.07 -4.20 13.96
C VAL A 488 16.61 -5.66 14.09
N GLN A 489 15.31 -5.88 14.19
CA GLN A 489 14.77 -7.25 14.18
C GLN A 489 13.49 -7.32 13.37
N PHE A 490 13.33 -8.40 12.60
CA PHE A 490 12.01 -8.71 12.06
C PHE A 490 11.04 -8.99 13.20
N SER A 491 9.89 -8.34 13.16
CA SER A 491 8.93 -8.31 14.26
C SER A 491 7.51 -8.44 13.74
N SER A 492 6.58 -8.65 14.66
CA SER A 492 5.15 -8.48 14.44
C SER A 492 4.64 -7.24 15.21
N PRO A 493 3.44 -6.74 14.89
CA PRO A 493 2.76 -5.72 15.68
C PRO A 493 2.64 -6.13 17.15
N GLU A 494 2.27 -7.38 17.42
CA GLU A 494 2.18 -7.93 18.78
C GLU A 494 3.48 -7.77 19.57
N ARG A 495 4.62 -8.13 18.97
CA ARG A 495 5.94 -8.01 19.62
C ARG A 495 6.34 -6.57 19.86
N LEU A 496 6.07 -5.67 18.91
CA LEU A 496 6.33 -4.24 19.08
C LEU A 496 5.50 -3.67 20.23
N PHE A 497 4.17 -3.82 20.17
CA PHE A 497 3.30 -3.21 21.17
C PHE A 497 3.49 -3.84 22.55
N SER A 498 3.74 -5.15 22.65
CA SER A 498 4.12 -5.79 23.92
C SER A 498 5.37 -5.14 24.52
N ALA A 499 6.39 -4.84 23.71
CA ALA A 499 7.60 -4.17 24.18
C ALA A 499 7.33 -2.71 24.62
N LEU A 500 6.48 -1.98 23.90
CA LEU A 500 6.06 -0.62 24.27
C LEU A 500 5.23 -0.62 25.56
N GLU A 501 4.36 -1.61 25.77
CA GLU A 501 3.51 -1.76 26.95
C GLU A 501 4.31 -1.93 28.25
N THR A 502 5.52 -2.51 28.19
CA THR A 502 6.42 -2.60 29.36
C THR A 502 6.85 -1.23 29.89
N HIS A 503 6.76 -0.18 29.08
CA HIS A 503 7.11 1.20 29.44
C HIS A 503 5.87 2.08 29.70
N SER A 504 4.67 1.49 29.75
CA SER A 504 3.38 2.21 29.86
C SER A 504 3.33 3.25 30.97
N GLY A 505 3.92 2.98 32.15
CA GLY A 505 3.95 3.92 33.28
C GLY A 505 4.72 5.23 33.02
N GLN A 506 5.45 5.34 31.91
CA GLN A 506 6.28 6.49 31.56
C GLN A 506 5.73 7.29 30.37
N LEU A 507 4.68 6.80 29.71
CA LEU A 507 4.15 7.38 28.48
C LEU A 507 3.23 8.57 28.76
N CYS A 508 3.32 9.57 27.88
CA CYS A 508 2.39 10.70 27.89
C CYS A 508 1.00 10.28 27.40
N THR A 509 -0.01 11.06 27.78
CA THR A 509 -1.39 10.90 27.27
C THR A 509 -1.75 12.09 26.40
N TRP A 510 -2.27 11.83 25.21
CA TRP A 510 -2.90 12.82 24.34
C TRP A 510 -4.42 12.66 24.41
N VAL A 511 -5.14 13.71 24.80
CA VAL A 511 -6.59 13.68 24.99
C VAL A 511 -7.28 14.36 23.82
N GLY A 512 -8.27 13.70 23.24
CA GLY A 512 -9.11 14.27 22.18
C GLY A 512 -8.60 13.98 20.77
N GLU A 513 -8.78 14.93 19.87
CA GLU A 513 -8.52 14.77 18.44
C GLU A 513 -7.02 14.69 18.13
N LEU A 514 -6.63 13.81 17.20
CA LEU A 514 -5.31 13.86 16.57
C LEU A 514 -5.44 14.64 15.25
N PHE A 515 -5.42 15.97 15.38
CA PHE A 515 -5.58 16.87 14.26
C PHE A 515 -4.35 16.83 13.34
N LEU A 516 -4.57 16.63 12.04
CA LEU A 516 -3.54 16.70 11.01
C LEU A 516 -3.52 18.11 10.41
N GLU A 517 -2.42 18.82 10.54
CA GLU A 517 -2.25 20.19 10.04
C GLU A 517 -1.88 20.21 8.55
N LEU A 518 -2.49 19.31 7.77
CA LEU A 518 -2.24 19.10 6.35
C LEU A 518 -3.51 18.53 5.70
N HIS A 519 -3.70 18.77 4.40
CA HIS A 519 -4.83 18.25 3.61
C HIS A 519 -6.24 18.75 4.01
N ASN A 520 -6.38 19.89 4.71
CA ASN A 520 -7.68 20.43 5.12
C ASN A 520 -8.71 20.68 3.99
N GLY A 521 -8.26 20.79 2.73
CA GLY A 521 -9.15 20.92 1.57
C GLY A 521 -10.03 19.68 1.31
N THR A 522 -9.62 18.53 1.84
CA THR A 522 -10.32 17.23 1.70
C THR A 522 -11.73 17.23 2.31
N TYR A 523 -11.98 18.09 3.30
CA TYR A 523 -13.30 18.22 3.92
C TYR A 523 -14.36 18.82 2.98
N THR A 524 -13.94 19.59 1.96
CA THR A 524 -14.85 20.36 1.10
C THR A 524 -14.84 19.91 -0.36
N THR A 525 -13.71 19.45 -0.88
CA THR A 525 -13.60 18.99 -2.28
C THR A 525 -14.57 17.83 -2.56
N HIS A 526 -15.00 17.63 -3.81
CA HIS A 526 -15.96 16.57 -4.18
C HIS A 526 -17.19 16.49 -3.25
N ALA A 527 -17.87 17.62 -3.01
CA ALA A 527 -19.01 17.70 -2.08
C ALA A 527 -20.15 16.70 -2.37
N GLN A 528 -20.35 16.29 -3.63
CA GLN A 528 -21.35 15.28 -3.99
C GLN A 528 -21.03 13.90 -3.41
N ILE A 529 -19.75 13.50 -3.34
CA ILE A 529 -19.33 12.24 -2.70
C ILE A 529 -19.67 12.27 -1.21
N LYS A 530 -19.37 13.38 -0.53
CA LYS A 530 -19.69 13.55 0.91
C LYS A 530 -21.19 13.49 1.16
N LYS A 531 -21.97 14.13 0.28
CA LYS A 531 -23.43 14.12 0.33
C LYS A 531 -23.96 12.69 0.11
N GLY A 532 -23.51 12.00 -0.92
CA GLY A 532 -23.88 10.62 -1.24
C GLY A 532 -23.58 9.67 -0.07
N ASN A 533 -22.37 9.75 0.50
CA ASN A 533 -22.01 8.99 1.71
C ASN A 533 -23.00 9.25 2.85
N ARG A 534 -23.27 10.51 3.19
CA ARG A 534 -24.16 10.86 4.31
C ARG A 534 -25.60 10.43 4.06
N GLU A 535 -26.07 10.51 2.82
CA GLU A 535 -27.40 10.05 2.43
C GLU A 535 -27.52 8.52 2.56
N CYS A 536 -26.53 7.77 2.07
CA CYS A 536 -26.50 6.31 2.17
C CYS A 536 -26.39 5.83 3.62
N GLU A 537 -25.55 6.45 4.45
CA GLU A 537 -25.46 6.14 5.89
C GLU A 537 -26.82 6.28 6.59
N ARG A 538 -27.55 7.37 6.32
CA ARG A 538 -28.88 7.62 6.90
C ARG A 538 -29.89 6.59 6.40
N ILE A 539 -29.88 6.29 5.10
CA ILE A 539 -30.80 5.36 4.49
C ILE A 539 -30.58 3.93 5.03
N LEU A 540 -29.32 3.48 5.14
CA LEU A 540 -28.99 2.17 5.73
C LEU A 540 -29.40 2.07 7.19
N HIS A 541 -29.12 3.10 7.99
CA HIS A 541 -29.60 3.19 9.38
C HIS A 541 -31.13 3.00 9.45
N ASP A 542 -31.87 3.77 8.65
CA ASP A 542 -33.33 3.75 8.68
C ASP A 542 -33.89 2.39 8.23
N VAL A 543 -33.31 1.77 7.21
CA VAL A 543 -33.75 0.44 6.73
C VAL A 543 -33.43 -0.65 7.74
N GLU A 544 -32.28 -0.63 8.40
CA GLU A 544 -31.97 -1.60 9.45
C GLU A 544 -32.89 -1.47 10.66
N LEU A 545 -33.19 -0.25 11.09
CA LEU A 545 -34.14 0.02 12.17
C LEU A 545 -35.53 -0.52 11.81
N LEU A 546 -36.05 -0.16 10.63
CA LEU A 546 -37.36 -0.60 10.17
C LEU A 546 -37.43 -2.13 9.97
N SER A 547 -36.38 -2.73 9.42
CA SER A 547 -36.27 -4.18 9.26
C SER A 547 -36.24 -4.89 10.61
N SER A 548 -35.56 -4.32 11.61
CA SER A 548 -35.51 -4.87 12.98
C SER A 548 -36.88 -4.78 13.66
N LEU A 549 -37.60 -3.67 13.48
CA LEU A 549 -38.98 -3.53 13.97
C LEU A 549 -39.95 -4.49 13.28
N ALA A 550 -39.79 -4.71 11.98
CA ALA A 550 -40.59 -5.68 11.23
C ALA A 550 -40.35 -7.11 11.73
N LEU A 551 -39.08 -7.49 11.95
CA LEU A 551 -38.70 -8.78 12.52
C LEU A 551 -39.30 -9.00 13.91
N ALA A 552 -39.26 -7.97 14.77
CA ALA A 552 -39.83 -8.04 16.12
C ALA A 552 -41.37 -8.18 16.11
N ARG A 553 -42.04 -7.72 15.05
CA ARG A 553 -43.52 -7.74 14.94
C ARG A 553 -44.08 -8.95 14.21
N SER A 554 -43.32 -9.56 13.30
CA SER A 554 -43.79 -10.69 12.49
C SER A 554 -42.72 -11.76 12.41
N ALA A 555 -43.04 -12.95 12.92
CA ALA A 555 -42.21 -14.14 12.76
C ALA A 555 -42.08 -14.61 11.30
N GLN A 556 -42.93 -14.12 10.39
CA GLN A 556 -42.86 -14.40 8.95
C GLN A 556 -41.94 -13.44 8.20
N PHE A 557 -41.55 -12.32 8.81
CA PHE A 557 -40.60 -11.40 8.21
C PHE A 557 -39.19 -11.94 8.37
N LEU A 558 -38.46 -12.07 7.25
CA LEU A 558 -37.06 -12.46 7.24
C LEU A 558 -36.20 -11.21 7.12
N TYR A 559 -35.33 -10.99 8.11
CA TYR A 559 -34.41 -9.86 8.09
C TYR A 559 -33.39 -10.02 6.95
N PRO A 560 -33.21 -9.02 6.07
CA PRO A 560 -32.38 -9.14 4.87
C PRO A 560 -30.88 -8.97 5.19
N ALA A 561 -30.35 -9.82 6.06
CA ALA A 561 -28.99 -9.70 6.60
C ALA A 561 -27.90 -9.65 5.51
N ALA A 562 -27.94 -10.60 4.57
CA ALA A 562 -26.93 -10.69 3.50
C ALA A 562 -26.95 -9.45 2.59
N GLN A 563 -28.14 -9.01 2.17
CA GLN A 563 -28.28 -7.83 1.32
C GLN A 563 -27.79 -6.56 2.02
N LEU A 564 -28.15 -6.37 3.29
CA LEU A 564 -27.68 -5.22 4.07
C LEU A 564 -26.17 -5.25 4.30
N GLN A 565 -25.60 -6.44 4.51
CA GLN A 565 -24.17 -6.61 4.64
C GLN A 565 -23.43 -6.20 3.35
N ASP A 566 -23.94 -6.60 2.18
CA ASP A 566 -23.34 -6.22 0.90
C ASP A 566 -23.41 -4.71 0.66
N LEU A 567 -24.56 -4.09 0.98
CA LEU A 567 -24.73 -2.64 0.87
C LEU A 567 -23.82 -1.87 1.83
N TRP A 568 -23.70 -2.33 3.09
CA TRP A 568 -22.73 -1.75 4.01
C TRP A 568 -21.31 -1.88 3.47
N ARG A 569 -20.90 -3.05 2.99
CA ARG A 569 -19.54 -3.25 2.45
C ARG A 569 -19.23 -2.33 1.28
N LEU A 570 -20.22 -2.04 0.42
CA LEU A 570 -20.07 -1.11 -0.70
C LEU A 570 -19.97 0.35 -0.22
N LEU A 571 -20.78 0.77 0.76
CA LEU A 571 -20.65 2.09 1.37
C LEU A 571 -19.27 2.27 2.04
N LEU A 572 -18.86 1.27 2.83
CA LEU A 572 -17.59 1.27 3.54
C LEU A 572 -16.39 1.27 2.59
N LEU A 573 -16.50 0.64 1.42
CA LEU A 573 -15.49 0.70 0.35
C LEU A 573 -15.26 2.15 -0.10
N ASN A 574 -16.34 2.90 -0.33
CA ASN A 574 -16.27 4.30 -0.75
C ASN A 574 -15.78 5.25 0.37
N GLN A 575 -15.69 4.77 1.62
CA GLN A 575 -15.11 5.48 2.76
C GLN A 575 -13.59 5.35 2.90
N PHE A 576 -12.93 4.69 1.94
CA PHE A 576 -11.48 4.69 1.83
C PHE A 576 -10.93 6.12 1.87
N HIS A 577 -9.79 6.30 2.54
CA HIS A 577 -9.30 7.63 2.93
C HIS A 577 -8.97 8.57 1.76
N ASP A 578 -8.81 8.09 0.52
CA ASP A 578 -8.72 8.94 -0.68
C ASP A 578 -10.05 9.16 -1.42
N VAL A 579 -10.98 8.21 -1.33
CA VAL A 579 -12.23 8.24 -2.10
C VAL A 579 -13.21 9.23 -1.47
N VAL A 580 -13.52 9.05 -0.18
CA VAL A 580 -14.49 9.92 0.50
C VAL A 580 -13.98 11.34 0.68
N THR A 581 -12.66 11.50 0.81
CA THR A 581 -11.96 12.80 0.90
C THR A 581 -11.82 13.47 -0.46
N GLY A 582 -12.02 12.75 -1.57
CA GLY A 582 -12.03 13.30 -2.92
C GLY A 582 -10.64 13.72 -3.41
N SER A 583 -9.62 12.92 -3.08
CA SER A 583 -8.23 13.08 -3.54
C SER A 583 -7.86 12.10 -4.67
N CYS A 584 -8.85 11.45 -5.30
CA CYS A 584 -8.69 10.50 -6.38
C CYS A 584 -8.93 11.09 -7.78
N ILE A 585 -8.60 10.33 -8.84
CA ILE A 585 -8.90 10.71 -10.23
C ILE A 585 -10.40 10.69 -10.53
N GLN A 586 -10.80 11.37 -11.60
CA GLN A 586 -12.20 11.48 -12.03
C GLN A 586 -12.91 10.12 -12.18
N LEU A 587 -12.24 9.12 -12.76
CA LEU A 587 -12.81 7.77 -12.93
C LEU A 587 -13.28 7.15 -11.62
N VAL A 588 -12.50 7.33 -10.54
CA VAL A 588 -12.83 6.82 -9.21
C VAL A 588 -13.99 7.59 -8.61
N ALA A 589 -14.00 8.92 -8.75
CA ALA A 589 -15.09 9.76 -8.26
C ALA A 589 -16.42 9.42 -8.94
N GLU A 590 -16.40 9.18 -10.26
CA GLU A 590 -17.58 8.75 -11.03
C GLU A 590 -18.07 7.37 -10.59
N GLU A 591 -17.16 6.40 -10.44
CA GLU A 591 -17.50 5.05 -9.97
C GLU A 591 -18.12 5.08 -8.55
N ALA A 592 -17.57 5.89 -7.63
CA ALA A 592 -18.13 6.07 -6.30
C ALA A 592 -19.53 6.69 -6.32
N MET A 593 -19.79 7.67 -7.22
CA MET A 593 -21.14 8.23 -7.40
C MET A 593 -22.13 7.19 -7.92
N CYS A 594 -21.73 6.35 -8.88
CA CYS A 594 -22.55 5.24 -9.35
C CYS A 594 -22.86 4.22 -8.24
N HIS A 595 -21.91 3.95 -7.33
CA HIS A 595 -22.18 3.10 -6.16
C HIS A 595 -23.28 3.70 -5.28
N TYR A 596 -23.22 5.00 -4.95
CA TYR A 596 -24.25 5.64 -4.11
C TYR A 596 -25.64 5.64 -4.75
N GLU A 597 -25.73 5.88 -6.07
CA GLU A 597 -27.01 5.83 -6.80
C GLU A 597 -27.59 4.42 -6.82
N GLY A 598 -26.77 3.41 -7.15
CA GLY A 598 -27.20 2.01 -7.16
C GLY A 598 -27.58 1.48 -5.77
N GLU A 599 -26.89 1.93 -4.72
CA GLU A 599 -27.26 1.65 -3.33
C GLU A 599 -28.60 2.29 -2.98
N ALA A 600 -28.81 3.57 -3.28
CA ALA A 600 -30.05 4.25 -2.95
C ALA A 600 -31.27 3.54 -3.58
N ASP A 601 -31.15 3.09 -4.84
CA ASP A 601 -32.18 2.32 -5.53
C ASP A 601 -32.40 0.93 -4.90
N SER A 602 -31.30 0.21 -4.63
CA SER A 602 -31.35 -1.14 -4.04
C SER A 602 -31.92 -1.11 -2.62
N ILE A 603 -31.55 -0.12 -1.82
CA ILE A 603 -32.05 0.07 -0.46
C ILE A 603 -33.51 0.52 -0.50
N SER A 604 -33.90 1.40 -1.42
CA SER A 604 -35.30 1.80 -1.59
C SER A 604 -36.20 0.61 -1.96
N ALA A 605 -35.70 -0.33 -2.77
CA ALA A 605 -36.40 -1.58 -3.06
C ALA A 605 -36.55 -2.47 -1.81
N ALA A 606 -35.51 -2.60 -0.98
CA ALA A 606 -35.58 -3.32 0.29
C ALA A 606 -36.53 -2.65 1.31
N GLY A 607 -36.51 -1.32 1.38
CA GLY A 607 -37.41 -0.48 2.17
C GLY A 607 -38.89 -0.59 1.76
N SER A 608 -39.15 -0.70 0.46
CA SER A 608 -40.51 -0.86 -0.07
C SER A 608 -41.09 -2.23 0.28
N ASN A 609 -40.27 -3.29 0.24
CA ASN A 609 -40.66 -4.64 0.67
C ASN A 609 -40.95 -4.74 2.18
N THR A 610 -40.28 -3.93 3.00
CA THR A 610 -40.53 -3.84 4.45
C THR A 610 -41.77 -3.02 4.77
N GLN A 611 -41.99 -1.88 4.11
CA GLN A 611 -43.19 -1.06 4.30
C GLN A 611 -44.48 -1.74 3.79
N GLY A 612 -44.43 -2.46 2.67
CA GLY A 612 -45.58 -3.18 2.12
C GLY A 612 -46.06 -4.38 2.97
N ARG A 613 -45.26 -4.81 3.95
CA ARG A 613 -45.56 -5.96 4.85
C ARG A 613 -45.74 -5.57 6.31
N ALA A 614 -45.47 -4.32 6.68
CA ALA A 614 -45.86 -3.79 7.98
C ALA A 614 -47.39 -3.58 7.99
N PRO A 615 -48.12 -3.96 9.05
CA PRO A 615 -49.56 -3.76 9.09
C PRO A 615 -49.87 -2.26 9.02
N SER A 616 -50.57 -1.85 7.96
CA SER A 616 -51.12 -0.51 7.80
C SER A 616 -52.09 -0.23 8.95
N VAL A 617 -51.80 0.76 9.77
CA VAL A 617 -52.84 1.36 10.63
C VAL A 617 -53.69 2.22 9.70
N SER A 618 -54.83 1.71 9.25
CA SER A 618 -55.78 2.47 8.46
C SER A 618 -56.54 3.47 9.34
N PRO A 619 -56.54 4.78 9.04
CA PRO A 619 -57.73 5.59 9.20
C PRO A 619 -58.51 5.55 7.89
N VAL A 620 -59.81 5.32 8.00
CA VAL A 620 -60.76 5.32 6.90
C VAL A 620 -60.68 6.66 6.16
N GLY A 621 -60.28 6.59 4.89
CA GLY A 621 -60.60 7.58 3.86
C GLY A 621 -59.89 8.93 3.96
N HIS A 622 -58.58 8.99 3.70
CA HIS A 622 -57.86 10.10 3.04
C HIS A 622 -56.62 9.49 2.36
N SER A 623 -56.12 10.09 1.27
CA SER A 623 -54.91 9.64 0.57
C SER A 623 -53.71 9.62 1.53
N GLY A 624 -53.44 8.46 2.14
CA GLY A 624 -52.50 8.33 3.25
C GLY A 624 -51.06 8.27 2.78
N VAL A 625 -50.29 9.32 3.08
CA VAL A 625 -48.83 9.25 3.07
C VAL A 625 -48.40 8.71 4.43
N THR A 626 -47.70 7.58 4.46
CA THR A 626 -47.10 7.03 5.68
C THR A 626 -45.66 7.51 5.79
N GLN A 627 -45.32 8.26 6.83
CA GLN A 627 -43.94 8.65 7.13
C GLN A 627 -43.38 7.79 8.27
N ALA A 628 -42.24 7.16 8.02
CA ALA A 628 -41.43 6.58 9.07
C ALA A 628 -40.51 7.66 9.64
N HIS A 629 -40.67 7.98 10.93
CA HIS A 629 -39.73 8.82 11.67
C HIS A 629 -38.77 7.92 12.44
N CYS A 630 -37.54 7.82 11.93
CA CYS A 630 -36.47 7.01 12.52
C CYS A 630 -35.56 7.71 13.57
N PRO A 631 -35.59 9.04 13.78
CA PRO A 631 -34.87 9.64 14.92
C PRO A 631 -35.46 9.18 16.27
N PRO A 632 -34.65 8.95 17.32
CA PRO A 632 -35.12 8.51 18.64
C PRO A 632 -35.82 9.62 19.45
N MET A 633 -36.16 10.76 18.84
CA MET A 633 -36.81 11.90 19.48
C MET A 633 -38.08 12.30 18.72
N THR A 634 -39.09 12.81 19.45
CA THR A 634 -40.26 13.45 18.83
C THR A 634 -39.84 14.66 18.01
N ASN A 635 -40.15 14.64 16.72
CA ASN A 635 -39.75 15.69 15.78
C ASN A 635 -40.98 16.49 15.29
N GLN A 636 -40.86 17.82 15.25
CA GLN A 636 -41.81 18.72 14.58
C GLN A 636 -41.16 19.18 13.26
N SER A 637 -41.34 18.43 12.18
CA SER A 637 -40.80 18.78 10.85
C SER A 637 -41.85 19.37 9.92
N LEU A 638 -41.48 20.39 9.13
CA LEU A 638 -42.29 20.91 8.02
C LEU A 638 -42.27 19.95 6.83
N THR A 639 -43.45 19.53 6.37
CA THR A 639 -43.62 18.72 5.15
C THR A 639 -43.42 19.56 3.90
N ARG A 640 -42.58 19.09 2.96
CA ARG A 640 -42.52 19.60 1.58
C ARG A 640 -43.19 18.60 0.66
N HIS A 641 -44.36 18.96 0.14
CA HIS A 641 -45.04 18.22 -0.92
C HIS A 641 -44.75 18.87 -2.27
N PRO A 642 -44.19 18.16 -3.27
CA PRO A 642 -44.34 18.56 -4.65
C PRO A 642 -45.77 18.22 -5.07
N VAL A 643 -46.67 19.20 -5.02
CA VAL A 643 -48.00 19.06 -5.63
C VAL A 643 -47.84 19.27 -7.14
N PRO A 644 -48.20 18.31 -8.01
CA PRO A 644 -48.24 18.54 -9.44
C PRO A 644 -49.34 19.58 -9.73
N TRP A 645 -48.97 20.72 -10.32
CA TRP A 645 -49.93 21.70 -10.80
C TRP A 645 -50.70 21.11 -11.98
N GLN A 646 -51.90 20.58 -11.75
CA GLN A 646 -52.87 20.28 -12.81
C GLN A 646 -53.98 21.34 -12.81
N HIS A 647 -54.08 22.03 -13.95
CA HIS A 647 -55.16 22.89 -14.44
C HIS A 647 -55.51 24.18 -13.68
N ILE A 648 -54.90 25.30 -14.13
CA ILE A 648 -55.64 26.55 -14.40
C ILE A 648 -55.20 27.07 -15.77
N ALA A 649 -56.08 26.93 -16.76
CA ALA A 649 -56.01 27.66 -18.01
C ALA A 649 -56.80 28.97 -17.87
N GLN A 650 -56.34 29.99 -18.60
CA GLN A 650 -56.91 31.35 -18.78
C GLN A 650 -56.48 32.41 -17.75
N CYS A 651 -55.48 33.23 -18.10
CA CYS A 651 -55.76 34.58 -18.60
C CYS A 651 -54.52 35.17 -19.30
N ARG A 652 -54.77 35.96 -20.36
CA ARG A 652 -53.80 36.56 -21.28
C ARG A 652 -53.06 37.76 -20.66
N SER A 653 -51.99 38.12 -21.36
CA SER A 653 -51.30 39.43 -21.44
C SER A 653 -50.32 39.82 -20.33
N CYS A 654 -49.02 39.79 -20.66
CA CYS A 654 -48.14 40.96 -20.75
C CYS A 654 -46.67 40.53 -21.05
N SER A 655 -46.15 40.93 -22.21
CA SER A 655 -44.70 41.17 -22.44
C SER A 655 -44.28 42.45 -21.66
N PRO A 656 -42.98 42.85 -21.51
CA PRO A 656 -41.86 42.58 -22.43
C PRO A 656 -40.39 42.60 -21.85
N VAL A 657 -39.43 42.45 -22.79
CA VAL A 657 -38.04 42.99 -22.85
C VAL A 657 -36.87 42.20 -22.22
N CYS A 658 -36.06 41.62 -23.12
CA CYS A 658 -34.60 41.44 -22.98
C CYS A 658 -33.86 42.76 -23.17
N TRP A 659 -32.76 43.04 -22.45
CA TRP A 659 -31.55 43.70 -22.99
C TRP A 659 -30.36 43.41 -22.06
N GLY A 660 -29.26 42.91 -22.62
CA GLY A 660 -28.00 42.62 -21.92
C GLY A 660 -26.98 43.76 -21.98
N ALA A 661 -25.86 43.61 -21.26
CA ALA A 661 -24.63 44.37 -21.50
C ALA A 661 -23.38 43.61 -21.03
N ARG A 662 -22.30 43.75 -21.80
CA ARG A 662 -21.01 43.03 -21.74
C ARG A 662 -19.93 43.77 -20.94
N SER A 663 -18.93 42.98 -20.52
CA SER A 663 -17.46 43.22 -20.52
C SER A 663 -16.80 44.14 -19.48
N ARG A 664 -15.77 43.62 -18.79
CA ARG A 664 -14.31 43.88 -18.96
C ARG A 664 -13.50 43.26 -17.78
N GLY A 665 -12.36 42.63 -18.05
CA GLY A 665 -11.27 42.37 -17.08
C GLY A 665 -9.98 43.10 -17.53
N PRO A 666 -8.76 42.72 -17.12
CA PRO A 666 -8.18 42.23 -15.83
C PRO A 666 -7.06 43.24 -15.35
N PRO A 667 -6.01 42.97 -14.50
CA PRO A 667 -4.97 41.91 -14.65
C PRO A 667 -4.29 41.32 -13.35
N HIS A 668 -3.53 40.22 -13.58
CA HIS A 668 -2.30 39.69 -12.94
C HIS A 668 -2.00 39.73 -11.42
N CYS A 669 -1.66 38.53 -10.88
CA CYS A 669 -0.46 38.29 -10.05
C CYS A 669 0.03 36.83 -10.19
N GLN A 670 1.34 36.66 -10.38
CA GLN A 670 2.08 35.40 -10.52
C GLN A 670 3.06 35.23 -9.33
N HIS A 671 3.43 33.97 -9.07
CA HIS A 671 4.64 33.44 -8.41
C HIS A 671 4.78 33.34 -6.88
N ALA A 672 4.84 32.08 -6.41
CA ALA A 672 5.75 31.42 -5.43
C ALA A 672 4.96 30.21 -4.83
N ALA A 673 5.44 28.98 -4.63
CA ALA A 673 6.76 28.36 -4.56
C ALA A 673 6.61 26.84 -4.87
N LEU A 674 7.65 26.23 -5.44
CA LEU A 674 7.75 24.78 -5.70
C LEU A 674 9.22 24.37 -5.49
N GLU A 675 9.56 23.90 -4.29
CA GLU A 675 10.77 23.13 -3.99
C GLU A 675 10.47 22.22 -2.78
N ALA A 676 10.17 20.94 -3.04
CA ALA A 676 10.36 19.76 -2.17
C ALA A 676 9.57 18.57 -2.75
N HIS A 677 10.21 17.82 -3.66
CA HIS A 677 9.88 16.44 -3.99
C HIS A 677 11.16 15.68 -4.27
#